data_AF-A0A960A7V0-F1
#
_entry.id   AF-A0A960A7V0-F1
#
_cell.length_a   1.000
_cell.length_b   1.000
_cell.length_c   1.000
_cell.angle_alpha   90.00
_cell.angle_beta   90.00
_cell.angle_gamma   90.00
#
_symmetry.space_group_name_H-M   'P 1'
#
loop_
_entity.id
_entity.type
_entity.pdbx_description
1 polymer ?
#
loop_
_entity_poly.entity_id
_entity_poly.type
_entity_poly.pdbx_seq_one_letter_code
_entity_poly.pdbx_strand_id
1 'polypeptide(L)'
;ALTHPAGWRLSQPTQPWAEVSQPLEEMVCIVAAGEVGPVGSSRTRLQLEVEDGLSAAGIIELAWTTGRIVYETEPTPTWTDAKSGESLTEAEIIDRFGEEIEAGLGIRRFHDEGSLIDGTAPLMVPVYCEEDTSFLVRSQDEAQAFVTEDPERTKVEAVEDGFLVTRLKGSLIRVPRRFKLTRFVGAQVPEGFDPKVWGLGAMTESIDRLAAWNLVATIDAFISSGVTPAELLRWVHPTQMANTQGTGIGGMKATRSMYVDALLGDTPQADILQEALPNVIAAHTAQSFLGGYGSMVHPVAACATAAVSVEEGFDKIKLGKAKVVVTGGFDDLGIEGILGFGNMSATAESQAMLDQGISEQGFCRPNDRRRGGFVEGQGGGTLVLVRGDLVAELGLPVLGVVAFAASYSDGIHTSIPAPGLGALGAATGGKESALAKALAELGLSANDIDVISKHDTSTAANDPNESQLHEWLADALGRDAGNPLYVVSQKSLTGHAKGGAAAFQMIGLCQLLADGVLPPNRNLDCVDDALAKYERLVWLRQALQTGPLKAGLVTSLGFGHVSALVAITHPGAFAAALPEAKRADWLAAASQRLIDGQARLLDGMHGGDQLFAKVDNRRFVGDAAEIKQAEKQMLLDPEARLNSTGSYEQAPVR
;
A
#
# COMPACT_ATOMS: atom_id res chain seq x y z
N ALA A 1 -26.47 19.99 7.03
CA ALA A 1 -25.91 19.54 5.74
C ALA A 1 -24.79 18.58 6.12
N LEU A 2 -25.13 17.29 6.21
CA LEU A 2 -24.24 16.26 6.74
C LEU A 2 -23.11 16.03 5.73
N THR A 3 -21.89 15.97 6.25
CA THR A 3 -20.66 15.96 5.47
C THR A 3 -20.64 14.77 4.53
N HIS A 4 -20.61 15.05 3.22
CA HIS A 4 -20.24 14.04 2.24
C HIS A 4 -18.87 13.48 2.64
N PRO A 5 -18.64 12.16 2.64
CA PRO A 5 -17.33 11.59 2.92
C PRO A 5 -16.31 12.30 2.02
N ALA A 6 -15.12 12.59 2.56
CA ALA A 6 -13.95 12.85 1.72
C ALA A 6 -13.91 11.66 0.76
N GLY A 7 -13.96 11.85 -0.56
CA GLY A 7 -14.48 10.81 -1.46
C GLY A 7 -13.98 10.90 -2.88
N TRP A 8 -13.94 9.74 -3.55
CA TRP A 8 -13.93 9.71 -5.01
C TRP A 8 -15.21 10.36 -5.53
N ARG A 9 -15.14 10.96 -6.73
CA ARG A 9 -16.29 11.62 -7.37
C ARG A 9 -17.52 10.72 -7.36
N LEU A 10 -18.70 11.32 -7.17
CA LEU A 10 -19.99 10.66 -7.34
C LEU A 10 -20.38 10.41 -8.82
N SER A 11 -19.51 10.80 -9.75
CA SER A 11 -19.73 10.67 -11.17
C SER A 11 -18.48 10.17 -11.85
N GLN A 12 -18.65 9.25 -12.80
CA GLN A 12 -17.56 8.74 -13.63
C GLN A 12 -16.89 9.90 -14.40
N PRO A 13 -15.60 10.19 -14.17
CA PRO A 13 -14.91 11.26 -14.90
C PRO A 13 -14.83 10.92 -16.39
N THR A 14 -15.07 11.93 -17.22
CA THR A 14 -14.97 11.87 -18.67
C THR A 14 -14.52 13.22 -19.22
N GLN A 15 -13.92 13.20 -20.40
CA GLN A 15 -13.51 14.41 -21.12
C GLN A 15 -13.43 14.12 -22.63
N PRO A 16 -13.38 15.16 -23.48
CA PRO A 16 -13.15 14.96 -24.91
C PRO A 16 -11.87 14.15 -25.15
N TRP A 17 -11.95 13.17 -26.05
CA TRP A 17 -10.86 12.24 -26.31
C TRP A 17 -10.76 11.97 -27.82
N ALA A 18 -9.55 11.67 -28.27
CA ALA A 18 -9.33 11.27 -29.66
C ALA A 18 -9.92 9.88 -29.94
N GLU A 19 -9.90 9.46 -31.20
CA GLU A 19 -10.32 8.10 -31.55
C GLU A 19 -9.39 7.06 -30.91
N VAL A 20 -9.99 6.02 -30.33
CA VAL A 20 -9.28 4.91 -29.68
C VAL A 20 -9.42 3.68 -30.56
N SER A 21 -8.30 3.12 -31.00
CA SER A 21 -8.28 1.93 -31.85
C SER A 21 -8.09 0.62 -31.08
N GLN A 22 -7.68 0.70 -29.81
CA GLN A 22 -7.49 -0.48 -28.97
C GLN A 22 -8.84 -1.19 -28.71
N PRO A 23 -8.94 -2.52 -28.92
CA PRO A 23 -10.14 -3.28 -28.57
C PRO A 23 -10.38 -3.36 -27.06
N LEU A 24 -11.64 -3.46 -26.64
CA LEU A 24 -12.00 -3.54 -25.21
C LEU A 24 -11.45 -4.80 -24.54
N GLU A 25 -11.32 -5.91 -25.27
CA GLU A 25 -10.76 -7.18 -24.77
C GLU A 25 -9.26 -7.07 -24.48
N GLU A 26 -8.61 -6.05 -25.04
CA GLU A 26 -7.19 -5.75 -24.88
C GLU A 26 -6.92 -4.61 -23.90
N MET A 27 -7.96 -3.89 -23.47
CA MET A 27 -7.86 -2.82 -22.48
C MET A 27 -7.79 -3.37 -21.07
N VAL A 28 -6.92 -2.78 -20.26
CA VAL A 28 -6.80 -3.07 -18.83
C VAL A 28 -7.19 -1.82 -18.05
N CYS A 29 -8.31 -1.90 -17.34
CA CYS A 29 -8.85 -0.78 -16.58
C CYS A 29 -8.61 -0.97 -15.08
N ILE A 30 -8.21 0.10 -14.41
CA ILE A 30 -8.25 0.18 -12.95
C ILE A 30 -9.69 0.53 -12.58
N VAL A 31 -10.43 -0.39 -11.97
CA VAL A 31 -11.85 -0.18 -11.62
C VAL A 31 -12.07 0.16 -10.15
N ALA A 32 -11.09 -0.15 -9.31
CA ALA A 32 -11.15 0.09 -7.88
C ALA A 32 -9.76 0.33 -7.31
N ALA A 33 -9.69 1.20 -6.30
CA ALA A 33 -8.46 1.52 -5.60
C ALA A 33 -8.74 1.92 -4.15
N GLY A 34 -7.85 1.50 -3.25
CA GLY A 34 -7.91 1.81 -1.83
C GLY A 34 -6.52 1.76 -1.22
N GLU A 35 -6.29 2.51 -0.15
CA GLU A 35 -4.97 2.58 0.49
C GLU A 35 -5.13 2.73 2.01
N VAL A 36 -4.13 2.23 2.73
CA VAL A 36 -3.92 2.50 4.15
C VAL A 36 -2.51 3.04 4.26
N GLY A 37 -2.37 4.28 4.70
CA GLY A 37 -1.08 4.95 4.77
C GLY A 37 -1.02 6.00 5.87
N PRO A 38 0.05 6.83 5.88
CA PRO A 38 0.31 7.77 6.95
C PRO A 38 -0.71 8.90 7.11
N VAL A 39 -1.61 9.03 6.14
CA VAL A 39 -2.68 10.03 6.10
C VAL A 39 -4.06 9.36 6.15
N GLY A 40 -4.13 8.07 6.50
CA GLY A 40 -5.35 7.29 6.51
C GLY A 40 -5.65 6.66 5.15
N SER A 41 -6.81 6.99 4.58
CA SER A 41 -7.34 6.45 3.33
C SER A 41 -6.90 7.27 2.11
N SER A 42 -7.23 6.78 0.90
CA SER A 42 -6.92 7.50 -0.35
C SER A 42 -7.64 8.84 -0.47
N ARG A 43 -8.74 8.99 0.28
CA ARG A 43 -9.60 10.18 0.27
C ARG A 43 -9.02 11.28 1.15
N THR A 44 -8.64 10.93 2.37
CA THR A 44 -7.99 11.83 3.34
C THR A 44 -6.57 12.19 2.88
N ARG A 45 -5.83 11.25 2.29
CA ARG A 45 -4.55 11.53 1.65
C ARG A 45 -4.69 12.53 0.50
N LEU A 46 -5.64 12.34 -0.41
CA LEU A 46 -5.85 13.27 -1.53
C LEU A 46 -6.14 14.70 -1.03
N GLN A 47 -7.02 14.86 -0.04
CA GLN A 47 -7.33 16.16 0.54
C GLN A 47 -6.07 16.87 1.03
N LEU A 48 -5.27 16.21 1.87
CA LEU A 48 -4.02 16.82 2.35
C LEU A 48 -2.93 16.93 1.27
N GLU A 49 -3.03 16.17 0.18
CA GLU A 49 -2.14 16.28 -0.95
C GLU A 49 -2.41 17.55 -1.76
N VAL A 50 -3.68 18.00 -1.89
CA VAL A 50 -4.05 19.17 -2.73
C VAL A 50 -4.53 20.41 -1.95
N GLU A 51 -5.02 20.24 -0.72
CA GLU A 51 -5.53 21.29 0.18
C GLU A 51 -4.59 21.51 1.39
N ASP A 52 -4.82 22.56 2.19
CA ASP A 52 -3.95 22.89 3.33
C ASP A 52 -4.32 22.16 4.63
N GLY A 53 -5.44 21.45 4.66
CA GLY A 53 -5.96 20.76 5.83
C GLY A 53 -7.05 19.75 5.46
N LEU A 54 -7.62 19.06 6.44
CA LEU A 54 -8.70 18.12 6.21
C LEU A 54 -10.07 18.79 6.26
N SER A 55 -11.03 18.23 5.51
CA SER A 55 -12.43 18.60 5.70
C SER A 55 -12.99 17.98 6.99
N ALA A 56 -14.11 18.52 7.47
CA ALA A 56 -14.88 17.92 8.57
C ALA A 56 -15.15 16.42 8.36
N ALA A 57 -15.45 16.02 7.11
CA ALA A 57 -15.64 14.62 6.75
C ALA A 57 -14.37 13.79 6.93
N GLY A 58 -13.22 14.32 6.52
CA GLY A 58 -11.92 13.66 6.68
C GLY A 58 -11.55 13.47 8.15
N ILE A 59 -11.83 14.47 8.99
CA ILE A 59 -11.64 14.37 10.45
C ILE A 59 -12.55 13.29 11.04
N ILE A 60 -13.83 13.23 10.66
CA ILE A 60 -14.77 12.20 11.13
C ILE A 60 -14.32 10.80 10.67
N GLU A 61 -13.91 10.65 9.41
CA GLU A 61 -13.39 9.38 8.88
C GLU A 61 -12.16 8.92 9.66
N LEU A 62 -11.22 9.82 9.97
CA LEU A 62 -10.04 9.48 10.76
C LEU A 62 -10.37 9.20 12.22
N ALA A 63 -11.28 9.96 12.83
CA ALA A 63 -11.75 9.68 14.18
C ALA A 63 -12.39 8.29 14.27
N TRP A 64 -13.18 7.91 13.28
CA TRP A 64 -13.80 6.58 13.19
C TRP A 64 -12.76 5.49 12.96
N THR A 65 -11.92 5.61 11.93
CA THR A 65 -10.90 4.61 11.59
C THR A 65 -9.82 4.45 12.65
N THR A 66 -9.64 5.43 13.53
CA THR A 66 -8.71 5.35 14.67
C THR A 66 -9.39 5.03 16.00
N GLY A 67 -10.65 4.57 15.96
CA GLY A 67 -11.37 4.10 17.14
C GLY A 67 -11.63 5.17 18.20
N ARG A 68 -11.60 6.46 17.85
CA ARG A 68 -11.90 7.58 18.76
C ARG A 68 -13.39 7.78 18.93
N ILE A 69 -14.17 7.46 17.89
CA ILE A 69 -15.63 7.55 17.90
C ILE A 69 -16.28 6.25 17.42
N VAL A 70 -17.46 5.98 17.94
CA VAL A 70 -18.33 4.88 17.50
C VAL A 70 -19.73 5.44 17.26
N TYR A 71 -20.44 4.92 16.27
CA TYR A 71 -21.83 5.28 16.06
C TYR A 71 -22.75 4.30 16.78
N GLU A 72 -23.54 4.79 17.74
CA GLU A 72 -24.55 4.00 18.43
C GLU A 72 -25.90 4.22 17.75
N THR A 73 -26.63 3.14 17.46
CA THR A 73 -27.96 3.20 16.81
C THR A 73 -29.11 3.21 17.81
N GLU A 74 -28.86 2.84 19.07
CA GLU A 74 -29.83 2.78 20.16
C GLU A 74 -29.27 3.43 21.44
N PRO A 75 -30.09 4.10 22.26
CA PRO A 75 -31.53 4.36 22.09
C PRO A 75 -31.83 5.50 21.10
N THR A 76 -30.84 6.31 20.73
CA THR A 76 -30.97 7.37 19.73
C THR A 76 -29.70 7.40 18.88
N PRO A 77 -29.82 7.33 17.53
CA PRO A 77 -28.65 7.35 16.65
C PRO A 77 -27.75 8.56 16.87
N THR A 78 -26.52 8.33 17.28
CA THR A 78 -25.53 9.39 17.53
C THR A 78 -24.11 8.87 17.47
N TRP A 79 -23.17 9.75 17.16
CA TRP A 79 -21.77 9.48 17.47
C TRP A 79 -21.56 9.50 18.97
N THR A 80 -20.64 8.66 19.44
CA THR A 80 -20.20 8.60 20.83
C THR A 80 -18.67 8.57 20.88
N ASP A 81 -18.11 9.20 21.90
CA ASP A 81 -16.70 9.06 22.25
C ASP A 81 -16.44 7.62 22.70
N ALA A 82 -15.58 6.89 21.99
CA ALA A 82 -15.35 5.47 22.22
C ALA A 82 -14.81 5.14 23.62
N LYS A 83 -14.19 6.13 24.29
CA LYS A 83 -13.58 5.96 25.61
C LYS A 83 -14.54 6.34 26.74
N SER A 84 -15.27 7.44 26.60
CA SER A 84 -16.16 7.95 27.66
C SER A 84 -17.62 7.52 27.51
N GLY A 85 -18.05 7.13 26.32
CA GLY A 85 -19.45 6.87 25.98
C GLY A 85 -20.32 8.13 25.89
N GLU A 86 -19.71 9.32 25.91
CA GLU A 86 -20.43 10.58 25.76
C GLU A 86 -20.94 10.73 24.32
N SER A 87 -22.22 11.11 24.15
CA SER A 87 -22.78 11.43 22.84
C SER A 87 -22.16 12.72 22.29
N LEU A 88 -21.79 12.70 21.02
CA LEU A 88 -21.14 13.81 20.31
C LEU A 88 -21.91 14.17 19.03
N THR A 89 -21.98 15.46 18.75
CA THR A 89 -22.28 15.99 17.42
C THR A 89 -21.02 15.98 16.54
N GLU A 90 -21.20 16.04 15.22
CA GLU A 90 -20.07 16.17 14.27
C GLU A 90 -19.18 17.38 14.57
N ALA A 91 -19.77 18.51 14.99
CA ALA A 91 -19.02 19.70 15.37
C ALA A 91 -18.16 19.45 16.62
N GLU A 92 -18.70 18.78 17.63
CA GLU A 92 -17.94 18.42 18.84
C GLU A 92 -16.83 17.42 18.55
N ILE A 93 -17.00 16.52 17.58
CA ILE A 93 -15.92 15.64 17.11
C ILE A 93 -14.77 16.46 16.54
N ILE A 94 -15.07 17.43 15.68
CA ILE A 94 -14.06 18.29 15.04
C ILE A 94 -13.34 19.14 16.09
N ASP A 95 -14.10 19.80 16.97
CA ASP A 95 -13.54 20.65 18.03
C ASP A 95 -12.70 19.85 19.04
N ARG A 96 -13.07 18.60 19.31
CA ARG A 96 -12.39 17.75 20.30
C ARG A 96 -11.16 17.03 19.74
N PHE A 97 -11.26 16.48 18.53
CA PHE A 97 -10.25 15.57 17.99
C PHE A 97 -9.50 16.13 16.77
N GLY A 98 -9.99 17.20 16.12
CA GLY A 98 -9.46 17.67 14.84
C GLY A 98 -7.98 18.00 14.87
N GLU A 99 -7.56 18.85 15.83
CA GLU A 99 -6.15 19.27 15.96
C GLU A 99 -5.22 18.09 16.28
N GLU A 100 -5.64 17.18 17.16
CA GLU A 100 -4.88 15.98 17.52
C GLU A 100 -4.73 15.04 16.32
N ILE A 101 -5.83 14.82 15.59
CA ILE A 101 -5.84 13.99 14.38
C ILE A 101 -4.86 14.56 13.36
N GLU A 102 -4.98 15.83 12.99
CA GLU A 102 -4.11 16.45 11.98
C GLU A 102 -2.64 16.45 12.39
N ALA A 103 -2.33 16.72 13.66
CA ALA A 103 -0.96 16.64 14.19
C ALA A 103 -0.40 15.20 14.14
N GLY A 104 -1.28 14.20 14.15
CA GLY A 104 -0.96 12.77 14.07
C GLY A 104 -0.83 12.20 12.65
N LEU A 105 -0.85 13.02 11.58
CA LEU A 105 -0.76 12.55 10.19
C LEU A 105 0.62 12.74 9.57
N GLY A 106 0.87 12.00 8.49
CA GLY A 106 2.05 12.15 7.65
C GLY A 106 3.36 11.83 8.37
N ILE A 107 4.41 12.59 8.03
CA ILE A 107 5.74 12.43 8.58
C ILE A 107 5.83 13.10 9.95
N ARG A 108 6.18 12.32 10.96
CA ARG A 108 6.29 12.78 12.35
C ARG A 108 7.26 11.92 13.14
N ARG A 109 7.57 12.32 14.37
CA ARG A 109 8.34 11.49 15.30
C ARG A 109 7.70 10.10 15.46
N PHE A 110 8.51 9.06 15.56
CA PHE A 110 8.01 7.72 15.86
C PHE A 110 7.28 7.72 17.21
N HIS A 111 6.07 7.14 17.24
CA HIS A 111 5.38 6.87 18.49
C HIS A 111 6.01 5.65 19.17
N ASP A 112 5.71 5.49 20.45
CA ASP A 112 6.17 4.34 21.21
C ASP A 112 5.45 3.08 20.71
N GLU A 113 6.21 2.10 20.24
CA GLU A 113 5.67 0.83 19.76
C GLU A 113 6.58 -0.35 20.13
N GLY A 114 6.03 -1.30 20.87
CA GLY A 114 6.76 -2.50 21.31
C GLY A 114 8.00 -2.13 22.14
N SER A 115 9.19 -2.35 21.59
CA SER A 115 10.44 -2.01 22.27
C SER A 115 11.03 -0.65 21.88
N LEU A 116 10.44 0.03 20.89
CA LEU A 116 10.74 1.40 20.53
C LEU A 116 10.03 2.31 21.52
N ILE A 117 10.79 2.99 22.38
CA ILE A 117 10.26 3.88 23.43
C ILE A 117 11.15 5.11 23.47
N ASP A 118 10.57 6.31 23.39
CA ASP A 118 11.27 7.60 23.43
C ASP A 118 12.46 7.66 22.43
N GLY A 119 12.22 7.20 21.20
CA GLY A 119 13.25 7.17 20.14
C GLY A 119 14.47 6.29 20.46
N THR A 120 14.34 5.33 21.37
CA THR A 120 15.39 4.38 21.75
C THR A 120 14.96 2.94 21.48
N ALA A 121 15.93 2.05 21.26
CA ALA A 121 15.71 0.62 21.07
C ALA A 121 16.59 -0.22 22.02
N PRO A 122 16.21 -1.48 22.34
CA PRO A 122 17.03 -2.37 23.14
C PRO A 122 18.27 -2.86 22.38
N LEU A 123 19.37 -3.02 23.10
CA LEU A 123 20.61 -3.62 22.62
C LEU A 123 21.23 -4.50 23.71
N MET A 124 21.51 -5.75 23.37
CA MET A 124 22.16 -6.71 24.28
C MET A 124 23.68 -6.57 24.20
N VAL A 125 24.32 -6.09 25.28
CA VAL A 125 25.77 -5.92 25.33
C VAL A 125 26.46 -7.10 26.04
N PRO A 126 27.64 -7.54 25.54
CA PRO A 126 28.42 -8.58 26.20
C PRO A 126 29.06 -8.04 27.48
N VAL A 127 28.92 -8.79 28.58
CA VAL A 127 29.56 -8.53 29.87
C VAL A 127 30.13 -9.85 30.39
N TYR A 128 31.28 -9.83 31.05
CA TYR A 128 31.85 -11.03 31.66
C TYR A 128 31.62 -11.00 33.17
N CYS A 129 31.17 -12.12 33.75
CA CYS A 129 30.97 -12.22 35.20
C CYS A 129 32.30 -11.95 35.94
N GLU A 130 32.32 -10.99 36.86
CA GLU A 130 33.52 -10.69 37.65
C GLU A 130 33.75 -11.69 38.80
N GLU A 131 32.66 -12.34 39.23
CA GLU A 131 32.57 -13.33 40.30
C GLU A 131 31.63 -14.46 39.88
N ASP A 132 31.70 -15.60 40.55
CA ASP A 132 30.76 -16.71 40.35
C ASP A 132 29.33 -16.22 40.66
N THR A 133 28.42 -16.41 39.73
CA THR A 133 27.03 -15.93 39.81
C THR A 133 26.08 -17.11 39.72
N SER A 134 25.19 -17.26 40.71
CA SER A 134 24.26 -18.39 40.78
C SER A 134 22.80 -17.96 40.64
N PHE A 135 21.99 -18.79 40.00
CA PHE A 135 20.53 -18.64 39.89
C PHE A 135 19.84 -20.00 39.91
N LEU A 136 18.58 -20.01 40.35
CA LEU A 136 17.79 -21.23 40.52
C LEU A 136 16.96 -21.52 39.26
N VAL A 137 16.98 -22.76 38.80
CA VAL A 137 16.08 -23.29 37.78
C VAL A 137 15.28 -24.48 38.33
N ARG A 138 14.12 -24.75 37.73
CA ARG A 138 13.15 -25.71 38.31
C ARG A 138 13.37 -27.15 37.87
N SER A 139 14.01 -27.37 36.71
CA SER A 139 14.19 -28.70 36.14
C SER A 139 15.66 -29.04 35.91
N GLN A 140 15.98 -30.32 36.00
CA GLN A 140 17.31 -30.83 35.72
C GLN A 140 17.71 -30.58 34.26
N ASP A 141 16.76 -30.75 33.34
CA ASP A 141 16.98 -30.57 31.90
C ASP A 141 17.34 -29.12 31.58
N GLU A 142 16.64 -28.15 32.16
CA GLU A 142 16.96 -26.73 32.03
C GLU A 142 18.34 -26.41 32.61
N ALA A 143 18.67 -26.93 33.80
CA ALA A 143 20.00 -26.75 34.40
C ALA A 143 21.11 -27.32 33.53
N GLN A 144 20.89 -28.51 32.96
CA GLN A 144 21.83 -29.19 32.10
C GLN A 144 22.01 -28.45 30.77
N ALA A 145 20.97 -27.80 30.25
CA ALA A 145 21.06 -26.97 29.04
C ALA A 145 22.05 -25.81 29.20
N PHE A 146 22.09 -25.15 30.38
CA PHE A 146 23.09 -24.12 30.68
C PHE A 146 24.52 -24.69 30.74
N VAL A 147 24.69 -25.91 31.26
CA VAL A 147 26.00 -26.59 31.24
C VAL A 147 26.40 -26.96 29.83
N THR A 148 25.47 -27.40 28.98
CA THR A 148 25.75 -27.73 27.58
C THR A 148 26.17 -26.50 26.77
N GLU A 149 25.62 -25.32 27.06
CA GLU A 149 25.99 -24.06 26.40
C GLU A 149 27.43 -23.62 26.72
N ASP A 150 27.86 -23.75 27.97
CA ASP A 150 29.22 -23.39 28.41
C ASP A 150 29.72 -24.36 29.50
N PRO A 151 30.19 -25.56 29.11
CA PRO A 151 30.57 -26.62 30.05
C PRO A 151 31.77 -26.25 30.94
N GLU A 152 32.67 -25.41 30.43
CA GLU A 152 33.89 -25.03 31.14
C GLU A 152 33.62 -24.01 32.26
N ARG A 153 32.56 -23.20 32.11
CA ARG A 153 32.24 -22.12 33.06
C ARG A 153 30.85 -22.20 33.66
N THR A 154 30.22 -23.37 33.66
CA THR A 154 28.93 -23.58 34.31
C THR A 154 28.96 -24.80 35.22
N LYS A 155 28.46 -24.64 36.46
CA LYS A 155 28.26 -25.72 37.42
C LYS A 155 26.80 -25.81 37.82
N VAL A 156 26.33 -27.00 38.16
CA VAL A 156 24.97 -27.24 38.64
C VAL A 156 25.01 -28.04 39.93
N GLU A 157 24.24 -27.62 40.92
CA GLU A 157 24.03 -28.32 42.18
C GLU A 157 22.53 -28.53 42.42
N ALA A 158 22.12 -29.73 42.83
CA ALA A 158 20.74 -29.98 43.23
C ALA A 158 20.50 -29.41 44.63
N VAL A 159 19.43 -28.64 44.79
CA VAL A 159 19.02 -27.99 46.05
C VAL A 159 17.56 -28.32 46.35
N GLU A 160 17.08 -27.98 47.55
CA GLU A 160 15.73 -28.33 48.01
C GLU A 160 14.62 -27.87 47.04
N ASP A 161 14.77 -26.69 46.45
CA ASP A 161 13.78 -26.07 45.56
C ASP A 161 14.12 -26.15 44.06
N GLY A 162 15.04 -27.03 43.65
CA GLY A 162 15.40 -27.24 42.23
C GLY A 162 16.89 -27.42 41.99
N PHE A 163 17.43 -26.71 41.01
CA PHE A 163 18.84 -26.81 40.59
C PHE A 163 19.48 -25.42 40.59
N LEU A 164 20.53 -25.25 41.38
CA LEU A 164 21.33 -24.03 41.42
C LEU A 164 22.36 -24.06 40.29
N VAL A 165 22.15 -23.26 39.26
CA VAL A 165 23.09 -23.06 38.15
C VAL A 165 24.07 -21.95 38.55
N THR A 166 25.37 -22.21 38.48
CA THR A 166 26.43 -21.24 38.76
C THR A 166 27.25 -20.99 37.51
N ARG A 167 27.19 -19.77 36.98
CA ARG A 167 28.10 -19.27 35.94
C ARG A 167 29.38 -18.76 36.61
N LEU A 168 30.51 -19.35 36.28
CA LEU A 168 31.79 -19.03 36.91
C LEU A 168 32.29 -17.65 36.48
N LYS A 169 33.19 -17.08 37.28
CA LYS A 169 33.95 -15.90 36.90
C LYS A 169 34.51 -16.03 35.47
N GLY A 170 34.28 -15.01 34.66
CA GLY A 170 34.66 -14.97 33.25
C GLY A 170 33.63 -15.58 32.30
N SER A 171 32.50 -16.11 32.75
CA SER A 171 31.38 -16.46 31.87
C SER A 171 30.87 -15.22 31.13
N LEU A 172 30.56 -15.38 29.85
CA LEU A 172 29.90 -14.34 29.07
C LEU A 172 28.41 -14.32 29.43
N ILE A 173 27.90 -13.15 29.78
CA ILE A 173 26.48 -12.86 29.88
C ILE A 173 26.13 -11.71 28.93
N ARG A 174 24.85 -11.57 28.61
CA ARG A 174 24.36 -10.40 27.87
C ARG A 174 23.39 -9.60 28.72
N VAL A 175 23.66 -8.30 28.82
CA VAL A 175 22.85 -7.37 29.62
C VAL A 175 22.14 -6.40 28.67
N PRO A 176 20.83 -6.15 28.84
CA PRO A 176 20.12 -5.16 28.03
C PRO A 176 20.56 -3.75 28.38
N ARG A 177 20.75 -2.91 27.37
CA ARG A 177 20.79 -1.45 27.49
C ARG A 177 19.91 -0.83 26.41
N ARG A 178 19.50 0.43 26.59
CA ARG A 178 18.85 1.21 25.53
C ARG A 178 19.89 2.05 24.79
N PHE A 179 19.69 2.25 23.49
CA PHE A 179 20.47 3.18 22.68
C PHE A 179 19.54 4.10 21.91
N LYS A 180 19.98 5.35 21.71
CA LYS A 180 19.23 6.34 20.93
C LYS A 180 19.33 6.02 19.44
N LEU A 181 18.20 6.05 18.77
CA LEU A 181 18.15 5.97 17.32
C LEU A 181 18.63 7.30 16.74
N THR A 182 19.38 7.22 15.63
CA THR A 182 19.73 8.38 14.79
C THR A 182 18.58 8.77 13.85
N ARG A 183 17.63 7.85 13.67
CA ARG A 183 16.43 8.05 12.85
C ARG A 183 15.24 7.91 13.78
N PHE A 184 14.62 9.03 14.11
CA PHE A 184 13.48 9.09 15.05
C PHE A 184 12.22 9.70 14.41
N VAL A 185 12.24 9.97 13.10
CA VAL A 185 11.12 10.50 12.33
C VAL A 185 10.79 9.56 11.16
N GLY A 186 9.50 9.32 10.94
CA GLY A 186 8.99 8.52 9.82
C GLY A 186 7.51 8.76 9.55
N ALA A 187 7.01 8.21 8.45
CA ALA A 187 5.61 8.34 8.06
C ALA A 187 4.82 7.10 8.53
N GLN A 188 4.00 7.27 9.55
CA GLN A 188 3.33 6.16 10.23
C GLN A 188 1.84 6.20 9.95
N VAL A 189 1.20 5.03 9.77
CA VAL A 189 -0.27 4.93 9.78
C VAL A 189 -0.80 5.65 11.03
N PRO A 190 -1.93 6.38 10.96
CA PRO A 190 -2.46 7.13 12.10
C PRO A 190 -2.53 6.29 13.37
N GLU A 191 -2.10 6.88 14.49
CA GLU A 191 -2.08 6.17 15.77
C GLU A 191 -3.51 5.80 16.19
N GLY A 192 -3.69 4.54 16.58
CA GLY A 192 -4.99 3.97 16.92
C GLY A 192 -5.78 3.44 15.73
N PHE A 193 -5.24 3.43 14.49
CA PHE A 193 -5.92 2.82 13.35
C PHE A 193 -6.39 1.40 13.68
N ASP A 194 -7.70 1.18 13.63
CA ASP A 194 -8.36 -0.04 14.09
C ASP A 194 -9.04 -0.78 12.93
N PRO A 195 -8.45 -1.87 12.40
CA PRO A 195 -9.08 -2.67 11.37
C PRO A 195 -10.42 -3.31 11.80
N LYS A 196 -10.75 -3.34 13.10
CA LYS A 196 -12.02 -3.90 13.59
C LYS A 196 -13.23 -3.07 13.15
N VAL A 197 -13.09 -1.76 12.94
CA VAL A 197 -14.21 -0.93 12.45
C VAL A 197 -14.64 -1.29 11.03
N TRP A 198 -13.77 -1.97 10.27
CA TRP A 198 -14.07 -2.51 8.95
C TRP A 198 -14.75 -3.89 9.00
N GLY A 199 -14.84 -4.52 10.18
CA GLY A 199 -15.46 -5.83 10.38
C GLY A 199 -14.48 -7.00 10.54
N LEU A 200 -13.17 -6.76 10.60
CA LEU A 200 -12.17 -7.85 10.70
C LEU A 200 -12.23 -8.61 12.04
N GLY A 201 -12.76 -7.99 13.10
CA GLY A 201 -12.99 -8.63 14.40
C GLY A 201 -11.74 -9.29 14.99
N ALA A 202 -11.89 -10.51 15.52
CA ALA A 202 -10.82 -11.24 16.21
C ALA A 202 -9.66 -11.67 15.28
N MET A 203 -9.83 -11.65 13.96
CA MET A 203 -8.74 -11.95 13.01
C MET A 203 -7.54 -11.02 13.20
N THR A 204 -7.79 -9.77 13.61
CA THR A 204 -6.75 -8.76 13.88
C THR A 204 -5.75 -9.17 14.95
N GLU A 205 -6.09 -10.14 15.80
CA GLU A 205 -5.24 -10.64 16.87
C GLU A 205 -4.32 -11.79 16.42
N SER A 206 -4.68 -12.47 15.31
CA SER A 206 -3.98 -13.68 14.84
C SER A 206 -3.09 -13.45 13.61
N ILE A 207 -3.27 -12.34 12.89
CA ILE A 207 -2.54 -12.04 11.65
C ILE A 207 -1.53 -10.91 11.86
N ASP A 208 -0.51 -10.83 11.01
CA ASP A 208 0.36 -9.65 11.01
C ASP A 208 -0.45 -8.39 10.63
N ARG A 209 -0.13 -7.24 11.26
CA ARG A 209 -0.84 -5.97 11.00
C ARG A 209 -0.76 -5.57 9.52
N LEU A 210 0.31 -5.94 8.83
CA LEU A 210 0.45 -5.68 7.40
C LEU A 210 -0.62 -6.40 6.57
N ALA A 211 -0.98 -7.63 6.96
CA ALA A 211 -2.08 -8.37 6.34
C ALA A 211 -3.44 -7.71 6.63
N ALA A 212 -3.65 -7.20 7.84
CA ALA A 212 -4.85 -6.45 8.19
C ALA A 212 -5.00 -5.17 7.34
N TRP A 213 -3.93 -4.39 7.18
CA TRP A 213 -3.93 -3.18 6.34
C TRP A 213 -4.16 -3.49 4.87
N ASN A 214 -3.52 -4.53 4.33
CA ASN A 214 -3.76 -4.99 2.96
C ASN A 214 -5.22 -5.38 2.73
N LEU A 215 -5.82 -6.12 3.68
CA LEU A 215 -7.22 -6.51 3.62
C LEU A 215 -8.15 -5.28 3.70
N VAL A 216 -7.91 -4.35 4.63
CA VAL A 216 -8.72 -3.12 4.75
C VAL A 216 -8.64 -2.27 3.49
N ALA A 217 -7.44 -2.02 2.94
CA ALA A 217 -7.29 -1.27 1.70
C ALA A 217 -8.01 -1.95 0.52
N THR A 218 -8.04 -3.29 0.50
CA THR A 218 -8.78 -4.05 -0.51
C THR A 218 -10.29 -3.93 -0.32
N ILE A 219 -10.79 -4.04 0.91
CA ILE A 219 -12.21 -3.83 1.22
C ILE A 219 -12.63 -2.41 0.79
N ASP A 220 -11.85 -1.40 1.20
CA ASP A 220 -12.09 -0.01 0.85
C ASP A 220 -12.11 0.22 -0.67
N ALA A 221 -11.21 -0.40 -1.42
CA ALA A 221 -11.19 -0.33 -2.88
C ALA A 221 -12.52 -0.80 -3.48
N PHE A 222 -12.96 -2.01 -3.12
CA PHE A 222 -14.21 -2.58 -3.66
C PHE A 222 -15.43 -1.76 -3.24
N ILE A 223 -15.52 -1.36 -1.97
CA ILE A 223 -16.64 -0.56 -1.45
C ILE A 223 -16.70 0.80 -2.11
N SER A 224 -15.58 1.53 -2.17
CA SER A 224 -15.53 2.88 -2.74
C SER A 224 -15.95 2.92 -4.21
N SER A 225 -15.77 1.81 -4.95
CA SER A 225 -16.18 1.67 -6.34
C SER A 225 -17.59 1.10 -6.54
N GLY A 226 -18.31 0.71 -5.49
CA GLY A 226 -19.61 0.06 -5.62
C GLY A 226 -19.55 -1.29 -6.36
N VAL A 227 -18.49 -2.05 -6.11
CA VAL A 227 -18.23 -3.37 -6.71
C VAL A 227 -17.99 -4.38 -5.60
N THR A 228 -18.39 -5.64 -5.79
CA THR A 228 -18.06 -6.72 -4.84
C THR A 228 -17.29 -7.84 -5.51
N PRO A 229 -16.40 -8.57 -4.79
CA PRO A 229 -15.77 -9.75 -5.36
C PRO A 229 -16.80 -10.80 -5.82
N ALA A 230 -17.88 -10.97 -5.03
CA ALA A 230 -18.96 -11.90 -5.34
C ALA A 230 -19.62 -11.57 -6.69
N GLU A 231 -19.89 -10.29 -6.97
CA GLU A 231 -20.43 -9.85 -8.25
C GLU A 231 -19.50 -10.23 -9.41
N LEU A 232 -18.20 -9.94 -9.32
CA LEU A 232 -17.25 -10.29 -10.38
C LEU A 232 -17.22 -11.80 -10.65
N LEU A 233 -17.28 -12.62 -9.60
CA LEU A 233 -17.34 -14.10 -9.69
C LEU A 233 -18.64 -14.63 -10.31
N ARG A 234 -19.71 -13.82 -10.43
CA ARG A 234 -20.90 -14.19 -11.22
C ARG A 234 -20.65 -14.11 -12.73
N TRP A 235 -19.60 -13.40 -13.14
CA TRP A 235 -19.32 -13.13 -14.56
C TRP A 235 -18.05 -13.79 -15.06
N VAL A 236 -17.10 -14.08 -14.17
CA VAL A 236 -15.87 -14.79 -14.50
C VAL A 236 -15.80 -16.13 -13.79
N HIS A 237 -15.20 -17.12 -14.46
CA HIS A 237 -14.83 -18.36 -13.78
C HIS A 237 -13.88 -18.02 -12.61
N PRO A 238 -13.98 -18.67 -11.43
CA PRO A 238 -13.18 -18.28 -10.26
C PRO A 238 -11.68 -18.33 -10.49
N THR A 239 -11.19 -19.19 -11.39
CA THR A 239 -9.76 -19.25 -11.79
C THR A 239 -9.29 -18.05 -12.61
N GLN A 240 -10.20 -17.18 -13.07
CA GLN A 240 -9.91 -15.96 -13.82
C GLN A 240 -9.84 -14.71 -12.93
N MET A 241 -9.97 -14.87 -11.61
CA MET A 241 -9.70 -13.83 -10.61
C MET A 241 -8.38 -14.13 -9.91
N ALA A 242 -7.33 -13.41 -10.27
CA ALA A 242 -5.98 -13.58 -9.75
C ALA A 242 -5.64 -12.51 -8.68
N ASN A 243 -4.57 -12.74 -7.92
CA ASN A 243 -4.02 -11.77 -6.98
C ASN A 243 -2.49 -11.72 -7.13
N THR A 244 -1.97 -10.51 -7.29
CA THR A 244 -0.55 -10.23 -7.45
C THR A 244 -0.03 -9.24 -6.41
N GLN A 245 -0.80 -8.91 -5.38
CA GLN A 245 -0.37 -8.00 -4.29
C GLN A 245 0.94 -8.51 -3.68
N GLY A 246 1.90 -7.61 -3.46
CA GLY A 246 3.23 -7.97 -2.94
C GLY A 246 3.65 -7.16 -1.71
N THR A 247 4.83 -7.50 -1.20
CA THR A 247 5.51 -6.75 -0.13
C THR A 247 7.02 -6.81 -0.38
N GLY A 248 7.74 -5.75 0.01
CA GLY A 248 9.19 -5.70 -0.15
C GLY A 248 9.92 -6.53 0.89
N ILE A 249 9.40 -6.62 2.11
CA ILE A 249 10.05 -7.32 3.23
C ILE A 249 9.17 -8.43 3.82
N GLY A 250 7.87 -8.19 4.01
CA GLY A 250 6.94 -9.10 4.69
C GLY A 250 6.43 -8.58 6.04
N GLY A 251 5.82 -9.47 6.83
CA GLY A 251 5.27 -9.16 8.15
C GLY A 251 6.37 -8.85 9.15
N MET A 252 6.64 -7.56 9.40
CA MET A 252 7.75 -7.12 10.27
C MET A 252 7.54 -7.53 11.73
N LYS A 253 6.30 -7.46 12.23
CA LYS A 253 5.96 -7.86 13.60
C LYS A 253 6.13 -9.37 13.78
N ALA A 254 5.63 -10.16 12.83
CA ALA A 254 5.79 -11.61 12.83
C ALA A 254 7.28 -12.03 12.72
N THR A 255 8.04 -11.39 11.83
CA THR A 255 9.48 -11.64 11.66
C THR A 255 10.25 -11.38 12.95
N ARG A 256 9.96 -10.26 13.62
CA ARG A 256 10.56 -9.94 14.92
C ARG A 256 10.19 -10.97 15.99
N SER A 257 8.91 -11.33 16.09
CA SER A 257 8.44 -12.32 17.07
C SER A 257 9.15 -13.66 16.89
N MET A 258 9.32 -14.09 15.64
CA MET A 258 9.98 -15.34 15.29
C MET A 258 11.48 -15.36 15.63
N TYR A 259 12.22 -14.28 15.36
CA TYR A 259 13.68 -14.26 15.51
C TYR A 259 14.19 -13.64 16.82
N VAL A 260 13.57 -12.56 17.27
CA VAL A 260 14.05 -11.74 18.39
C VAL A 260 13.32 -12.13 19.66
N ASP A 261 11.99 -12.08 19.67
CA ASP A 261 11.22 -12.30 20.90
C ASP A 261 11.40 -13.75 21.40
N ALA A 262 11.42 -14.73 20.48
CA ALA A 262 11.77 -16.12 20.79
C ALA A 262 13.16 -16.28 21.43
N LEU A 263 14.15 -15.53 20.96
CA LEU A 263 15.51 -15.53 21.52
C LEU A 263 15.54 -14.91 22.92
N LEU A 264 14.63 -13.98 23.22
CA LEU A 264 14.48 -13.35 24.53
C LEU A 264 13.68 -14.19 25.54
N GLY A 265 13.18 -15.35 25.12
CA GLY A 265 12.41 -16.26 25.96
C GLY A 265 10.90 -16.05 25.90
N ASP A 266 10.42 -15.15 25.05
CA ASP A 266 8.99 -15.05 24.75
C ASP A 266 8.55 -16.29 23.95
N THR A 267 7.29 -16.67 24.08
CA THR A 267 6.72 -17.78 23.30
C THR A 267 5.90 -17.20 22.14
N PRO A 268 6.41 -17.27 20.90
CA PRO A 268 5.65 -16.82 19.74
C PRO A 268 4.39 -17.67 19.53
N GLN A 269 3.43 -17.13 18.78
CA GLN A 269 2.29 -17.90 18.30
C GLN A 269 2.79 -19.13 17.51
N ALA A 270 2.11 -20.27 17.66
CA ALA A 270 2.57 -21.54 17.09
C ALA A 270 2.76 -21.51 15.56
N ASP A 271 1.97 -20.70 14.86
CA ASP A 271 1.97 -20.51 13.41
C ASP A 271 2.62 -19.17 12.96
N ILE A 272 3.37 -18.49 13.83
CA ILE A 272 3.97 -17.17 13.54
C ILE A 272 4.83 -17.16 12.27
N LEU A 273 5.44 -18.30 11.92
CA LEU A 273 6.25 -18.45 10.71
C LEU A 273 5.43 -18.12 9.45
N GLN A 274 4.16 -18.52 9.39
CA GLN A 274 3.34 -18.26 8.21
C GLN A 274 3.10 -16.76 8.03
N GLU A 275 2.90 -16.01 9.13
CA GLU A 275 2.63 -14.57 9.11
C GLU A 275 3.86 -13.74 8.71
N ALA A 276 5.06 -14.31 8.83
CA ALA A 276 6.29 -13.69 8.33
C ALA A 276 6.46 -13.86 6.80
N LEU A 277 5.76 -14.80 6.16
CA LEU A 277 5.92 -15.07 4.72
C LEU A 277 5.29 -13.96 3.87
N PRO A 278 6.04 -13.33 2.93
CA PRO A 278 5.52 -12.26 2.07
C PRO A 278 4.19 -12.58 1.36
N ASN A 279 4.04 -13.80 0.85
CA ASN A 279 2.84 -14.23 0.14
C ASN A 279 1.61 -14.41 1.05
N VAL A 280 1.80 -14.63 2.36
CA VAL A 280 0.68 -14.84 3.29
C VAL A 280 -0.08 -13.53 3.53
N ILE A 281 0.60 -12.39 3.44
CA ILE A 281 -0.02 -11.06 3.49
C ILE A 281 -1.15 -10.91 2.45
N ALA A 282 -0.90 -11.37 1.22
CA ALA A 282 -1.90 -11.37 0.15
C ALA A 282 -2.87 -12.57 0.25
N ALA A 283 -2.43 -13.70 0.82
CA ALA A 283 -3.27 -14.88 1.01
C ALA A 283 -4.46 -14.59 1.92
N HIS A 284 -4.28 -13.81 2.99
CA HIS A 284 -5.37 -13.38 3.88
C HIS A 284 -6.48 -12.64 3.13
N THR A 285 -6.11 -11.77 2.19
CA THR A 285 -7.06 -11.06 1.32
C THR A 285 -7.78 -12.01 0.36
N ALA A 286 -7.02 -12.90 -0.29
CA ALA A 286 -7.57 -13.86 -1.24
C ALA A 286 -8.56 -14.83 -0.59
N GLN A 287 -8.20 -15.42 0.55
CA GLN A 287 -9.00 -16.44 1.23
C GLN A 287 -10.22 -15.87 1.95
N SER A 288 -10.10 -14.67 2.54
CA SER A 288 -11.13 -14.12 3.43
C SER A 288 -12.16 -13.26 2.69
N PHE A 289 -11.75 -12.60 1.60
CA PHE A 289 -12.58 -11.58 0.94
C PHE A 289 -12.81 -11.86 -0.55
N LEU A 290 -11.76 -12.14 -1.33
CA LEU A 290 -11.88 -12.28 -2.78
C LEU A 290 -12.57 -13.59 -3.20
N GLY A 291 -12.10 -14.73 -2.69
CA GLY A 291 -12.66 -16.06 -3.01
C GLY A 291 -12.39 -16.57 -4.43
N GLY A 292 -11.44 -15.96 -5.14
CA GLY A 292 -10.96 -16.43 -6.45
C GLY A 292 -10.05 -17.65 -6.34
N TYR A 293 -9.98 -18.43 -7.41
CA TYR A 293 -9.09 -19.59 -7.59
C TYR A 293 -7.98 -19.31 -8.62
N GLY A 294 -7.79 -18.04 -8.98
CA GLY A 294 -6.79 -17.65 -9.97
C GLY A 294 -5.36 -17.67 -9.42
N SER A 295 -4.44 -17.25 -10.27
CA SER A 295 -3.02 -17.25 -9.96
C SER A 295 -2.67 -16.35 -8.77
N MET A 296 -1.88 -16.88 -7.85
CA MET A 296 -1.29 -16.18 -6.71
C MET A 296 0.22 -16.01 -6.97
N VAL A 297 0.62 -14.85 -7.52
CA VAL A 297 2.02 -14.55 -7.87
C VAL A 297 2.40 -13.22 -7.23
N HIS A 298 3.17 -13.29 -6.15
CA HIS A 298 3.45 -12.15 -5.30
C HIS A 298 4.89 -11.65 -5.54
N PRO A 299 5.08 -10.51 -6.21
CA PRO A 299 6.40 -10.01 -6.50
C PRO A 299 7.08 -9.48 -5.23
N VAL A 300 8.40 -9.65 -5.17
CA VAL A 300 9.27 -8.99 -4.20
C VAL A 300 10.30 -8.21 -5.00
N ALA A 301 10.07 -6.91 -5.15
CA ALA A 301 10.88 -6.01 -5.95
C ALA A 301 11.31 -4.77 -5.14
N ALA A 302 11.55 -4.96 -3.84
CA ALA A 302 11.86 -3.90 -2.89
C ALA A 302 10.87 -2.72 -3.04
N CYS A 303 11.37 -1.51 -3.30
CA CYS A 303 10.56 -0.29 -3.47
C CYS A 303 9.66 -0.29 -4.73
N ALA A 304 9.92 -1.17 -5.70
CA ALA A 304 9.16 -1.26 -6.95
C ALA A 304 8.04 -2.30 -6.91
N THR A 305 7.84 -3.01 -5.79
CA THR A 305 6.89 -4.13 -5.66
C THR A 305 5.48 -3.83 -6.17
N ALA A 306 4.85 -2.73 -5.75
CA ALA A 306 3.49 -2.41 -6.21
C ALA A 306 3.40 -2.13 -7.73
N ALA A 307 4.44 -1.56 -8.35
CA ALA A 307 4.46 -1.33 -9.79
C ALA A 307 4.65 -2.66 -10.56
N VAL A 308 5.53 -3.54 -10.09
CA VAL A 308 5.72 -4.89 -10.65
C VAL A 308 4.47 -5.75 -10.45
N SER A 309 3.73 -5.54 -9.36
CA SER A 309 2.44 -6.19 -9.12
C SER A 309 1.40 -5.80 -10.18
N VAL A 310 1.38 -4.53 -10.59
CA VAL A 310 0.53 -4.03 -11.67
C VAL A 310 0.98 -4.55 -13.03
N GLU A 311 2.29 -4.59 -13.31
CA GLU A 311 2.84 -5.24 -14.51
C GLU A 311 2.39 -6.70 -14.63
N GLU A 312 2.58 -7.51 -13.59
CA GLU A 312 2.15 -8.91 -13.59
C GLU A 312 0.64 -9.04 -13.80
N GLY A 313 -0.16 -8.13 -13.21
CA GLY A 313 -1.61 -8.11 -13.42
C GLY A 313 -2.02 -7.69 -14.83
N PHE A 314 -1.36 -6.69 -15.40
CA PHE A 314 -1.53 -6.22 -16.76
C PHE A 314 -1.24 -7.35 -17.76
N ASP A 315 -0.10 -8.03 -17.61
CA ASP A 315 0.31 -9.14 -18.48
C ASP A 315 -0.62 -10.34 -18.37
N LYS A 316 -1.08 -10.69 -17.16
CA LYS A 316 -2.06 -11.76 -16.97
C LYS A 316 -3.36 -11.50 -17.74
N ILE A 317 -3.84 -10.26 -17.79
CA ILE A 317 -5.04 -9.90 -18.54
C ILE A 317 -4.75 -9.93 -20.05
N LYS A 318 -3.66 -9.29 -20.51
CA LYS A 318 -3.29 -9.25 -21.92
C LYS A 318 -3.03 -10.64 -22.52
N LEU A 319 -2.52 -11.57 -21.71
CA LEU A 319 -2.28 -12.97 -22.11
C LEU A 319 -3.52 -13.88 -21.94
N GLY A 320 -4.65 -13.35 -21.46
CA GLY A 320 -5.86 -14.14 -21.23
C GLY A 320 -5.76 -15.15 -20.07
N LYS A 321 -4.79 -14.99 -19.17
CA LYS A 321 -4.62 -15.82 -17.97
C LYS A 321 -5.56 -15.42 -16.84
N ALA A 322 -6.06 -14.18 -16.86
CA ALA A 322 -7.06 -13.67 -15.93
C ALA A 322 -7.96 -12.63 -16.62
N LYS A 323 -9.12 -12.35 -16.02
CA LYS A 323 -10.00 -11.23 -16.41
C LYS A 323 -10.10 -10.18 -15.31
N VAL A 324 -9.84 -10.58 -14.07
CA VAL A 324 -9.77 -9.71 -12.89
C VAL A 324 -8.47 -10.02 -12.17
N VAL A 325 -7.70 -8.99 -11.82
CA VAL A 325 -6.50 -9.13 -11.01
C VAL A 325 -6.49 -8.09 -9.90
N VAL A 326 -6.36 -8.55 -8.66
CA VAL A 326 -6.14 -7.67 -7.51
C VAL A 326 -4.63 -7.48 -7.34
N THR A 327 -4.16 -6.26 -7.53
CA THR A 327 -2.75 -5.86 -7.54
C THR A 327 -2.47 -4.87 -6.42
N GLY A 328 -1.20 -4.56 -6.18
CA GLY A 328 -0.79 -3.56 -5.20
C GLY A 328 0.45 -3.96 -4.43
N GLY A 329 0.70 -3.25 -3.33
CA GLY A 329 1.80 -3.60 -2.45
C GLY A 329 1.74 -2.87 -1.12
N PHE A 330 2.37 -3.45 -0.11
CA PHE A 330 2.39 -2.94 1.25
C PHE A 330 3.73 -3.22 1.92
N ASP A 331 4.16 -2.34 2.82
CA ASP A 331 5.24 -2.62 3.75
C ASP A 331 5.05 -1.89 5.08
N ASP A 332 5.66 -2.45 6.11
CA ASP A 332 5.59 -1.95 7.47
C ASP A 332 6.96 -1.46 7.98
N LEU A 333 6.96 -0.70 9.06
CA LEU A 333 8.15 -0.31 9.82
C LEU A 333 8.48 -1.34 10.90
N GLY A 334 9.76 -1.43 11.22
CA GLY A 334 10.27 -2.12 12.40
C GLY A 334 11.64 -1.55 12.77
N ILE A 335 12.07 -1.78 14.01
CA ILE A 335 13.37 -1.31 14.51
C ILE A 335 14.51 -1.83 13.62
N GLU A 336 14.38 -3.07 13.15
CA GLU A 336 15.32 -3.76 12.27
C GLU A 336 15.48 -3.01 10.94
N GLY A 337 14.36 -2.53 10.37
CA GLY A 337 14.34 -1.70 9.15
C GLY A 337 14.97 -0.33 9.37
N ILE A 338 14.55 0.36 10.44
CA ILE A 338 15.05 1.70 10.80
C ILE A 338 16.57 1.68 10.96
N LEU A 339 17.11 0.68 11.65
CA LEU A 339 18.54 0.50 11.83
C LEU A 339 19.25 0.08 10.54
N GLY A 340 18.68 -0.88 9.80
CA GLY A 340 19.25 -1.38 8.55
C GLY A 340 19.44 -0.27 7.52
N PHE A 341 18.38 0.48 7.21
CA PHE A 341 18.44 1.59 6.27
C PHE A 341 19.30 2.75 6.79
N GLY A 342 19.30 2.99 8.10
CA GLY A 342 20.17 3.97 8.73
C GLY A 342 21.66 3.63 8.58
N ASN A 343 22.04 2.36 8.76
CA ASN A 343 23.41 1.88 8.58
C ASN A 343 23.87 1.95 7.12
N MET A 344 22.93 1.81 6.18
CA MET A 344 23.18 2.00 4.75
C MET A 344 23.29 3.49 4.35
N SER A 345 23.04 4.41 5.28
CA SER A 345 22.94 5.86 5.01
C SER A 345 21.91 6.19 3.92
N ALA A 346 20.84 5.40 3.84
CA ALA A 346 19.78 5.60 2.85
C ALA A 346 18.69 6.56 3.36
N THR A 347 18.43 6.52 4.68
CA THR A 347 17.44 7.38 5.35
C THR A 347 18.06 8.67 5.89
N ALA A 348 17.27 9.73 5.88
CA ALA A 348 17.64 11.03 6.45
C ALA A 348 17.95 10.90 7.94
N GLU A 349 19.15 11.35 8.35
CA GLU A 349 19.53 11.40 9.77
C GLU A 349 18.78 12.55 10.43
N SER A 350 18.01 12.24 11.47
CA SER A 350 16.99 13.16 11.97
C SER A 350 17.58 14.41 12.63
N GLN A 351 18.69 14.28 13.38
CA GLN A 351 19.32 15.43 14.01
C GLN A 351 19.98 16.34 12.97
N ALA A 352 20.62 15.77 11.94
CA ALA A 352 21.24 16.52 10.85
C ALA A 352 20.21 17.33 10.05
N MET A 353 18.97 16.86 9.93
CA MET A 353 17.87 17.62 9.32
C MET A 353 17.39 18.77 10.22
N LEU A 354 17.26 18.53 11.53
CA LEU A 354 16.93 19.58 12.50
C LEU A 354 18.01 20.68 12.55
N ASP A 355 19.28 20.30 12.51
CA ASP A 355 20.43 21.21 12.52
C ASP A 355 20.45 22.11 11.26
N GLN A 356 19.79 21.69 10.18
CA GLN A 356 19.55 22.49 8.97
C GLN A 356 18.31 23.40 9.05
N GLY A 357 17.61 23.41 10.19
CA GLY A 357 16.40 24.20 10.42
C GLY A 357 15.16 23.62 9.74
N ILE A 358 15.14 22.31 9.49
CA ILE A 358 14.03 21.61 8.83
C ILE A 358 13.16 20.97 9.91
N SER A 359 11.85 21.22 9.90
CA SER A 359 10.92 20.56 10.83
C SER A 359 10.76 19.07 10.49
N GLU A 360 10.32 18.26 11.45
CA GLU A 360 10.16 16.80 11.27
C GLU A 360 9.27 16.45 10.05
N GLN A 361 8.15 17.15 9.89
CA GLN A 361 7.25 17.02 8.74
C GLN A 361 7.93 17.33 7.39
N GLY A 362 8.96 18.18 7.41
CA GLY A 362 9.71 18.63 6.23
C GLY A 362 10.91 17.74 5.85
N PHE A 363 11.15 16.63 6.54
CA PHE A 363 12.34 15.80 6.30
C PHE A 363 12.34 15.14 4.92
N CYS A 364 11.18 14.65 4.46
CA CYS A 364 11.08 14.11 3.10
C CYS A 364 10.83 15.25 2.13
N ARG A 365 11.87 15.65 1.40
CA ARG A 365 11.85 16.81 0.52
C ARG A 365 12.48 16.53 -0.83
N PRO A 366 11.81 15.71 -1.66
CA PRO A 366 12.37 15.32 -2.94
C PRO A 366 12.68 16.51 -3.83
N ASN A 367 13.78 16.43 -4.57
CA ASN A 367 14.33 17.47 -5.44
C ASN A 367 14.80 18.76 -4.74
N ASP A 368 14.62 18.92 -3.42
CA ASP A 368 15.14 20.09 -2.69
C ASP A 368 16.67 20.02 -2.55
N ARG A 369 17.32 21.18 -2.59
CA ARG A 369 18.77 21.30 -2.40
C ARG A 369 19.29 20.77 -1.05
N ARG A 370 18.43 20.70 -0.04
CA ARG A 370 18.73 20.22 1.33
C ARG A 370 18.18 18.82 1.62
N ARG A 371 17.86 18.04 0.59
CA ARG A 371 17.41 16.64 0.77
C ARG A 371 18.49 15.82 1.49
N GLY A 372 18.09 15.06 2.51
CA GLY A 372 19.02 14.33 3.40
C GLY A 372 19.03 12.81 3.25
N GLY A 373 18.20 12.26 2.36
CA GLY A 373 17.86 10.85 2.32
C GLY A 373 16.34 10.66 2.37
N PHE A 374 15.89 9.41 2.22
CA PHE A 374 14.46 9.13 2.28
C PHE A 374 13.96 9.09 3.73
N VAL A 375 12.66 9.29 3.92
CA VAL A 375 11.98 9.08 5.20
C VAL A 375 11.18 7.79 5.10
N GLU A 376 11.43 6.84 5.99
CA GLU A 376 10.75 5.54 5.95
C GLU A 376 9.26 5.69 6.28
N GLY A 377 8.40 4.98 5.55
CA GLY A 377 6.96 5.01 5.71
C GLY A 377 6.32 3.62 5.90
N GLN A 378 5.07 3.61 6.35
CA GLN A 378 4.20 2.42 6.46
C GLN A 378 3.06 2.46 5.44
N GLY A 379 2.53 1.29 5.16
CA GLY A 379 1.27 1.12 4.45
C GLY A 379 1.46 0.79 2.98
N GLY A 380 0.44 1.08 2.20
CA GLY A 380 0.37 0.74 0.80
C GLY A 380 -1.04 0.79 0.27
N GLY A 381 -1.27 0.19 -0.89
CA GLY A 381 -2.57 0.24 -1.53
C GLY A 381 -2.84 -0.91 -2.48
N THR A 382 -4.12 -1.05 -2.79
CA THR A 382 -4.70 -2.05 -3.69
C THR A 382 -5.23 -1.36 -4.93
N LEU A 383 -4.99 -1.95 -6.10
CA LEU A 383 -5.65 -1.59 -7.35
C LEU A 383 -6.30 -2.85 -7.94
N VAL A 384 -7.53 -2.73 -8.44
CA VAL A 384 -8.24 -3.85 -9.08
C VAL A 384 -8.23 -3.61 -10.59
N LEU A 385 -7.53 -4.48 -11.30
CA LEU A 385 -7.45 -4.47 -12.76
C LEU A 385 -8.53 -5.39 -13.33
N VAL A 386 -9.30 -4.87 -14.29
CA VAL A 386 -10.34 -5.63 -15.00
C VAL A 386 -10.22 -5.40 -16.50
N ARG A 387 -10.46 -6.47 -17.26
CA ARG A 387 -10.50 -6.43 -18.73
C ARG A 387 -11.64 -5.54 -19.24
N GLY A 388 -11.37 -4.69 -20.23
CA GLY A 388 -12.28 -3.61 -20.64
C GLY A 388 -13.65 -4.08 -21.16
N ASP A 389 -13.75 -5.24 -21.80
CA ASP A 389 -15.04 -5.81 -22.23
C ASP A 389 -15.95 -6.12 -21.04
N LEU A 390 -15.38 -6.65 -19.95
CA LEU A 390 -16.10 -6.92 -18.71
C LEU A 390 -16.48 -5.64 -17.98
N VAL A 391 -15.63 -4.61 -18.02
CA VAL A 391 -15.96 -3.27 -17.50
C VAL A 391 -17.19 -2.70 -18.20
N ALA A 392 -17.23 -2.79 -19.54
CA ALA A 392 -18.33 -2.29 -20.35
C ALA A 392 -19.63 -3.04 -20.05
N GLU A 393 -19.57 -4.38 -19.96
CA GLU A 393 -20.73 -5.23 -19.72
C GLU A 393 -21.35 -5.02 -18.33
N LEU A 394 -20.50 -4.86 -17.32
CA LEU A 394 -20.93 -4.70 -15.93
C LEU A 394 -21.26 -3.26 -15.54
N GLY A 395 -20.93 -2.28 -16.39
CA GLY A 395 -21.04 -0.87 -16.01
C GLY A 395 -20.09 -0.49 -14.87
N LEU A 396 -18.89 -1.10 -14.78
CA LEU A 396 -17.94 -0.81 -13.70
C LEU A 396 -17.36 0.60 -13.87
N PRO A 397 -17.10 1.33 -12.78
CA PRO A 397 -16.35 2.57 -12.87
C PRO A 397 -14.91 2.32 -13.33
N VAL A 398 -14.31 3.34 -13.93
CA VAL A 398 -12.91 3.35 -14.37
C VAL A 398 -12.20 4.52 -13.72
N LEU A 399 -11.16 4.22 -12.94
CA LEU A 399 -10.29 5.21 -12.28
C LEU A 399 -9.13 5.61 -13.18
N GLY A 400 -8.72 4.71 -14.08
CA GLY A 400 -7.72 4.96 -15.12
C GLY A 400 -7.55 3.73 -16.02
N VAL A 401 -6.94 3.92 -17.19
CA VAL A 401 -6.58 2.81 -18.09
C VAL A 401 -5.06 2.61 -18.02
N VAL A 402 -4.61 1.39 -17.74
CA VAL A 402 -3.19 1.04 -17.77
C VAL A 402 -2.81 0.85 -19.24
N ALA A 403 -2.15 1.85 -19.82
CA ALA A 403 -1.70 1.79 -21.21
C ALA A 403 -0.46 0.89 -21.35
N PHE A 404 0.43 0.96 -20.36
CA PHE A 404 1.71 0.26 -20.38
C PHE A 404 2.18 -0.01 -18.95
N ALA A 405 2.76 -1.19 -18.72
CA ALA A 405 3.45 -1.51 -17.47
C ALA A 405 4.62 -2.44 -17.80
N ALA A 406 5.83 -2.11 -17.33
CA ALA A 406 7.00 -2.95 -17.52
C ALA A 406 8.07 -2.67 -16.46
N SER A 407 8.90 -3.67 -16.16
CA SER A 407 10.08 -3.54 -15.31
C SER A 407 11.37 -3.94 -16.01
N TYR A 408 12.47 -3.37 -15.52
CA TYR A 408 13.78 -3.43 -16.14
C TYR A 408 14.87 -3.53 -15.08
N SER A 409 15.98 -4.18 -15.46
CA SER A 409 17.23 -4.10 -14.70
C SER A 409 18.16 -3.02 -15.26
N ASP A 410 19.12 -2.60 -14.44
CA ASP A 410 20.04 -1.50 -14.77
C ASP A 410 21.35 -1.96 -15.43
N GLY A 411 21.53 -3.27 -15.66
CA GLY A 411 22.76 -3.85 -16.18
C GLY A 411 23.81 -4.15 -15.08
N ILE A 412 25.08 -4.34 -15.48
CA ILE A 412 26.16 -4.70 -14.55
C ILE A 412 26.53 -3.49 -13.68
N HIS A 413 26.35 -3.63 -12.36
CA HIS A 413 26.66 -2.61 -11.37
C HIS A 413 27.34 -3.22 -10.14
N THR A 414 28.10 -2.42 -9.38
CA THR A 414 28.81 -2.87 -8.17
C THR A 414 28.06 -2.56 -6.88
N SER A 415 27.08 -1.67 -6.93
CA SER A 415 26.29 -1.21 -5.77
C SER A 415 24.81 -1.57 -5.95
N ILE A 416 24.31 -2.47 -5.10
CA ILE A 416 22.91 -2.95 -5.05
C ILE A 416 21.86 -1.85 -4.84
N PRO A 417 22.07 -0.84 -3.97
CA PRO A 417 21.06 0.20 -3.74
C PRO A 417 21.12 1.36 -4.75
N ALA A 418 22.10 1.39 -5.66
CA ALA A 418 22.24 2.50 -6.59
C ALA A 418 21.12 2.42 -7.66
N PRO A 419 20.36 3.51 -7.87
CA PRO A 419 19.37 3.56 -8.93
C PRO A 419 20.07 3.65 -10.29
N GLY A 420 19.51 2.99 -11.29
CA GLY A 420 20.00 3.10 -12.67
C GLY A 420 18.93 3.62 -13.65
N LEU A 421 19.23 3.41 -14.93
CA LEU A 421 18.48 3.96 -16.06
C LEU A 421 17.73 2.86 -16.84
N GLY A 422 17.59 1.65 -16.28
CA GLY A 422 17.00 0.49 -16.97
C GLY A 422 15.61 0.78 -17.55
N ALA A 423 14.79 1.56 -16.82
CA ALA A 423 13.44 1.96 -17.25
C ALA A 423 13.42 2.79 -18.55
N LEU A 424 14.55 3.36 -19.01
CA LEU A 424 14.64 4.00 -20.33
C LEU A 424 14.34 2.98 -21.45
N GLY A 425 14.52 1.68 -21.18
CA GLY A 425 14.13 0.58 -22.05
C GLY A 425 12.66 0.61 -22.48
N ALA A 426 11.78 1.29 -21.74
CA ALA A 426 10.39 1.53 -22.15
C ALA A 426 10.29 2.28 -23.50
N ALA A 427 11.28 3.10 -23.84
CA ALA A 427 11.39 3.78 -25.13
C ALA A 427 12.32 3.08 -26.13
N THR A 428 12.59 1.78 -25.98
CA THR A 428 13.36 1.02 -26.99
C THR A 428 12.63 1.08 -28.34
N GLY A 429 13.28 1.69 -29.35
CA GLY A 429 12.66 1.98 -30.66
C GLY A 429 12.11 3.41 -30.80
N GLY A 430 12.27 4.26 -29.79
CA GLY A 430 11.84 5.66 -29.79
C GLY A 430 10.34 5.82 -30.01
N LYS A 431 9.97 6.57 -31.05
CA LYS A 431 8.57 6.76 -31.49
C LYS A 431 7.84 5.46 -31.87
N GLU A 432 8.58 4.37 -32.11
CA GLU A 432 8.05 3.05 -32.45
C GLU A 432 8.11 2.06 -31.27
N SER A 433 8.47 2.54 -30.08
CA SER A 433 8.52 1.73 -28.86
C SER A 433 7.16 1.18 -28.46
N ALA A 434 7.17 0.14 -27.63
CA ALA A 434 5.94 -0.45 -27.10
C ALA A 434 5.10 0.59 -26.32
N LEU A 435 5.76 1.45 -25.53
CA LEU A 435 5.10 2.55 -24.83
C LEU A 435 4.44 3.54 -25.82
N ALA A 436 5.16 3.98 -26.85
CA ALA A 436 4.63 4.92 -27.83
C ALA A 436 3.42 4.35 -28.60
N LYS A 437 3.50 3.06 -29.00
CA LYS A 437 2.41 2.36 -29.69
C LYS A 437 1.18 2.20 -28.80
N ALA A 438 1.38 1.79 -27.54
CA ALA A 438 0.27 1.63 -26.59
C ALA A 438 -0.45 2.97 -26.32
N LEU A 439 0.29 4.08 -26.22
CA LEU A 439 -0.31 5.41 -26.14
C LEU A 439 -1.07 5.78 -27.43
N ALA A 440 -0.49 5.51 -28.60
CA ALA A 440 -1.11 5.80 -29.89
C ALA A 440 -2.42 5.02 -30.11
N GLU A 441 -2.49 3.77 -29.68
CA GLU A 441 -3.72 2.96 -29.74
C GLU A 441 -4.86 3.55 -28.89
N LEU A 442 -4.52 4.33 -27.86
CA LEU A 442 -5.44 5.09 -27.03
C LEU A 442 -5.64 6.53 -27.52
N GLY A 443 -5.19 6.87 -28.74
CA GLY A 443 -5.33 8.20 -29.32
C GLY A 443 -4.41 9.26 -28.70
N LEU A 444 -3.31 8.83 -28.06
CA LEU A 444 -2.36 9.70 -27.38
C LEU A 444 -0.99 9.71 -28.06
N SER A 445 -0.27 10.81 -27.86
CA SER A 445 1.13 10.99 -28.25
C SER A 445 2.01 11.24 -27.04
N ALA A 446 3.31 11.33 -27.25
CA ALA A 446 4.26 11.75 -26.21
C ALA A 446 3.95 13.12 -25.61
N ASN A 447 3.23 13.98 -26.33
CA ASN A 447 2.82 15.31 -25.86
C ASN A 447 1.62 15.29 -24.92
N ASP A 448 0.87 14.20 -24.89
CA ASP A 448 -0.31 14.04 -24.03
C ASP A 448 0.03 13.39 -22.67
N ILE A 449 1.32 13.13 -22.43
CA ILE A 449 1.83 12.79 -21.10
C ILE A 449 2.00 14.10 -20.33
N ASP A 450 1.12 14.37 -19.37
CA ASP A 450 1.10 15.64 -18.65
C ASP A 450 1.88 15.55 -17.33
N VAL A 451 1.82 14.38 -16.67
CA VAL A 451 2.29 14.20 -15.30
C VAL A 451 3.35 13.10 -15.23
N ILE A 452 4.41 13.35 -14.47
CA ILE A 452 5.34 12.31 -14.01
C ILE A 452 5.24 12.19 -12.48
N SER A 453 4.64 11.09 -12.02
CA SER A 453 4.63 10.70 -10.62
C SER A 453 5.92 9.93 -10.33
N LYS A 454 6.94 10.70 -9.95
CA LYS A 454 8.29 10.19 -9.74
C LYS A 454 8.39 9.41 -8.43
N HIS A 455 9.30 8.43 -8.42
CA HIS A 455 9.68 7.71 -7.23
C HIS A 455 10.26 8.66 -6.17
N ASP A 456 11.06 9.65 -6.56
CA ASP A 456 11.41 10.85 -5.78
C ASP A 456 11.54 10.60 -4.26
N THR A 457 12.63 9.91 -3.90
CA THR A 457 12.86 9.45 -2.53
C THR A 457 13.55 10.46 -1.65
N SER A 458 13.81 11.70 -2.10
CA SER A 458 14.56 12.69 -1.31
C SER A 458 16.02 12.25 -1.08
N THR A 459 16.56 11.44 -1.99
CA THR A 459 17.97 11.00 -1.93
C THR A 459 18.81 11.72 -2.98
N ALA A 460 20.10 11.88 -2.69
CA ALA A 460 21.03 12.53 -3.62
C ALA A 460 21.20 11.77 -4.94
N ALA A 461 21.06 10.44 -4.91
CA ALA A 461 21.23 9.58 -6.08
C ALA A 461 19.95 9.42 -6.91
N ASN A 462 18.79 9.19 -6.27
CA ASN A 462 17.55 8.90 -6.99
C ASN A 462 17.02 10.11 -7.76
N ASP A 463 16.80 11.24 -7.08
CA ASP A 463 16.01 12.34 -7.64
C ASP A 463 16.64 12.91 -8.94
N PRO A 464 17.98 13.09 -9.03
CA PRO A 464 18.62 13.51 -10.29
C PRO A 464 18.66 12.41 -11.36
N ASN A 465 18.82 11.13 -10.98
CA ASN A 465 18.80 10.00 -11.91
C ASN A 465 17.43 9.88 -12.58
N GLU A 466 16.37 9.94 -11.79
CA GLU A 466 15.00 9.84 -12.28
C GLU A 466 14.59 11.05 -13.12
N SER A 467 15.06 12.25 -12.76
CA SER A 467 14.86 13.44 -13.59
C SER A 467 15.54 13.29 -14.96
N GLN A 468 16.76 12.75 -15.01
CA GLN A 468 17.45 12.45 -16.27
C GLN A 468 16.70 11.40 -17.10
N LEU A 469 16.25 10.34 -16.45
CA LEU A 469 15.48 9.26 -17.08
C LEU A 469 14.25 9.83 -17.81
N HIS A 470 13.44 10.63 -17.13
CA HIS A 470 12.22 11.19 -17.73
C HIS A 470 12.52 12.17 -18.87
N GLU A 471 13.60 12.94 -18.77
CA GLU A 471 13.99 13.87 -19.83
C GLU A 471 14.44 13.13 -21.10
N TRP A 472 15.22 12.06 -20.95
CA TRP A 472 15.62 11.21 -22.07
C TRP A 472 14.47 10.37 -22.63
N LEU A 473 13.54 9.95 -21.77
CA LEU A 473 12.33 9.29 -22.21
C LEU A 473 11.49 10.22 -23.09
N ALA A 474 11.30 11.48 -22.67
CA ALA A 474 10.61 12.50 -23.44
C ALA A 474 11.27 12.74 -24.81
N ASP A 475 12.60 12.84 -24.84
CA ASP A 475 13.38 12.97 -26.09
C ASP A 475 13.19 11.76 -27.00
N ALA A 476 13.30 10.54 -26.47
CA ALA A 476 13.21 9.30 -27.24
C ALA A 476 11.81 9.08 -27.84
N LEU A 477 10.77 9.45 -27.10
CA LEU A 477 9.38 9.45 -27.58
C LEU A 477 9.09 10.63 -28.52
N GLY A 478 10.02 11.58 -28.62
CA GLY A 478 9.94 12.76 -29.48
C GLY A 478 8.84 13.73 -29.08
N ARG A 479 8.74 14.00 -27.78
CA ARG A 479 7.95 15.10 -27.20
C ARG A 479 8.46 16.45 -27.71
N ASP A 480 7.53 17.37 -27.95
CA ASP A 480 7.87 18.71 -28.44
C ASP A 480 8.63 19.53 -27.38
N ALA A 481 9.53 20.39 -27.85
CA ALA A 481 10.24 21.33 -26.98
C ALA A 481 9.25 22.34 -26.37
N GLY A 482 9.44 22.68 -25.10
CA GLY A 482 8.59 23.63 -24.38
C GLY A 482 7.25 23.07 -23.88
N ASN A 483 6.94 21.79 -24.12
CA ASN A 483 5.78 21.13 -23.53
C ASN A 483 6.13 20.57 -22.12
N PRO A 484 5.67 21.19 -21.02
CA PRO A 484 6.13 20.87 -19.66
C PRO A 484 5.64 19.49 -19.20
N LEU A 485 6.44 18.82 -18.38
CA LEU A 485 6.09 17.62 -17.62
C LEU A 485 5.97 18.00 -16.15
N TYR A 486 4.77 17.91 -15.60
CA TYR A 486 4.55 18.24 -14.20
C TYR A 486 5.02 17.10 -13.29
N VAL A 487 5.89 17.44 -12.36
CA VAL A 487 6.47 16.48 -11.41
C VAL A 487 5.62 16.41 -10.15
N VAL A 488 5.18 15.20 -9.81
CA VAL A 488 4.53 14.89 -8.54
C VAL A 488 5.48 14.06 -7.68
N SER A 489 5.78 14.58 -6.48
CA SER A 489 6.67 13.96 -5.50
C SER A 489 5.89 13.65 -4.21
N GLN A 490 4.95 12.69 -4.31
CA GLN A 490 3.98 12.40 -3.25
C GLN A 490 4.61 11.93 -1.93
N LYS A 491 5.83 11.38 -1.96
CA LYS A 491 6.57 10.95 -0.76
C LYS A 491 6.88 12.10 0.20
N SER A 492 6.80 13.35 -0.26
CA SER A 492 6.88 14.52 0.62
C SER A 492 5.78 14.51 1.71
N LEU A 493 4.61 13.93 1.40
CA LEU A 493 3.50 13.75 2.34
C LEU A 493 3.51 12.35 2.96
N THR A 494 3.67 11.31 2.15
CA THR A 494 3.45 9.92 2.55
C THR A 494 4.71 9.21 3.07
N GLY A 495 5.88 9.85 3.01
CA GLY A 495 7.16 9.17 3.19
C GLY A 495 7.35 8.04 2.18
N HIS A 496 8.27 7.12 2.45
CA HIS A 496 8.57 5.99 1.58
C HIS A 496 8.11 4.66 2.18
N ALA A 497 6.91 4.22 1.80
CA ALA A 497 6.31 2.94 2.21
C ALA A 497 6.90 1.70 1.50
N LYS A 498 8.20 1.72 1.16
CA LYS A 498 8.93 0.62 0.49
C LYS A 498 8.10 0.00 -0.65
N GLY A 499 7.70 -1.27 -0.54
CA GLY A 499 6.92 -2.00 -1.52
C GLY A 499 5.52 -1.45 -1.81
N GLY A 500 4.94 -0.69 -0.89
CA GLY A 500 3.67 0.01 -1.08
C GLY A 500 3.78 1.39 -1.74
N ALA A 501 4.99 1.91 -1.95
CA ALA A 501 5.18 3.30 -2.41
C ALA A 501 4.52 3.60 -3.77
N ALA A 502 4.66 2.70 -4.75
CA ALA A 502 4.07 2.91 -6.06
C ALA A 502 2.54 2.76 -6.06
N ALA A 503 1.94 2.11 -5.06
CA ALA A 503 0.49 2.06 -4.93
C ALA A 503 -0.07 3.46 -4.66
N PHE A 504 0.50 4.20 -3.69
CA PHE A 504 0.10 5.59 -3.46
C PHE A 504 0.28 6.45 -4.73
N GLN A 505 1.40 6.28 -5.44
CA GLN A 505 1.70 7.05 -6.66
C GLN A 505 0.66 6.80 -7.77
N MET A 506 0.26 5.54 -8.00
CA MET A 506 -0.72 5.18 -9.03
C MET A 506 -2.13 5.60 -8.64
N ILE A 507 -2.52 5.41 -7.37
CA ILE A 507 -3.83 5.85 -6.86
C ILE A 507 -3.95 7.37 -6.93
N GLY A 508 -2.91 8.08 -6.48
CA GLY A 508 -2.78 9.52 -6.63
C GLY A 508 -2.91 9.95 -8.07
N LEU A 509 -2.14 9.36 -9.00
CA LEU A 509 -2.21 9.70 -10.42
C LEU A 509 -3.62 9.52 -11.01
N CYS A 510 -4.35 8.44 -10.67
CA CYS A 510 -5.75 8.29 -11.07
C CYS A 510 -6.64 9.44 -10.58
N GLN A 511 -6.46 9.88 -9.33
CA GLN A 511 -7.19 11.02 -8.76
C GLN A 511 -6.82 12.33 -9.46
N LEU A 512 -5.53 12.58 -9.71
CA LEU A 512 -5.08 13.80 -10.41
C LEU A 512 -5.66 13.87 -11.81
N LEU A 513 -5.61 12.76 -12.56
CA LEU A 513 -6.17 12.67 -13.90
C LEU A 513 -7.68 13.00 -13.87
N ALA A 514 -8.43 12.40 -12.95
CA ALA A 514 -9.86 12.67 -12.80
C ALA A 514 -10.16 14.12 -12.41
N ASP A 515 -9.31 14.73 -11.57
CA ASP A 515 -9.57 16.04 -10.98
C ASP A 515 -9.05 17.24 -11.77
N GLY A 516 -7.98 17.05 -12.55
CA GLY A 516 -7.31 18.15 -13.23
C GLY A 516 -6.61 19.12 -12.26
N VAL A 517 -6.33 18.65 -11.04
CA VAL A 517 -5.57 19.35 -10.00
C VAL A 517 -4.23 18.67 -9.86
N LEU A 518 -3.14 19.43 -9.88
CA LEU A 518 -1.80 18.92 -9.59
C LEU A 518 -1.36 19.34 -8.19
N PRO A 519 -0.87 18.42 -7.35
CA PRO A 519 -0.49 18.72 -5.99
C PRO A 519 0.89 19.39 -5.92
N PRO A 520 1.12 20.24 -4.91
CA PRO A 520 2.45 20.75 -4.62
C PRO A 520 3.32 19.71 -3.92
N ASN A 521 4.63 19.81 -4.11
CA ASN A 521 5.59 19.33 -3.12
C ASN A 521 5.76 20.43 -2.05
N ARG A 522 4.98 20.35 -0.96
CA ARG A 522 4.99 21.37 0.12
C ARG A 522 6.34 21.48 0.83
N ASN A 523 7.16 20.44 0.76
CA ASN A 523 8.48 20.41 1.38
C ASN A 523 9.60 20.92 0.46
N LEU A 524 9.28 21.31 -0.77
CA LEU A 524 10.24 21.86 -1.72
C LEU A 524 10.35 23.38 -1.55
N ASP A 525 11.44 23.83 -0.93
CA ASP A 525 11.73 25.25 -0.78
C ASP A 525 12.50 25.78 -2.00
N CYS A 526 13.52 25.02 -2.42
CA CYS A 526 14.38 25.35 -3.55
C CYS A 526 14.77 24.09 -4.29
N VAL A 527 14.35 23.97 -5.56
CA VAL A 527 14.84 22.93 -6.47
C VAL A 527 16.37 22.97 -6.50
N ASP A 528 17.01 21.82 -6.45
CA ASP A 528 18.45 21.69 -6.57
C ASP A 528 18.93 22.22 -7.93
N ASP A 529 19.95 23.10 -7.91
CA ASP A 529 20.56 23.69 -9.10
C ASP A 529 21.03 22.64 -10.11
N ALA A 530 21.37 21.42 -9.64
CA ALA A 530 21.74 20.29 -10.50
C ALA A 530 20.61 19.80 -11.43
N LEU A 531 19.35 20.12 -11.08
CA LEU A 531 18.16 19.75 -11.83
C LEU A 531 17.73 20.83 -12.85
N ALA A 532 18.30 22.04 -12.78
CA ALA A 532 17.92 23.17 -13.63
C ALA A 532 18.13 22.92 -15.15
N LYS A 533 18.96 21.92 -15.50
CA LYS A 533 19.21 21.50 -16.89
C LYS A 533 18.07 20.68 -17.51
N TYR A 534 17.10 20.22 -16.72
CA TYR A 534 15.96 19.43 -17.21
C TYR A 534 14.78 20.35 -17.50
N GLU A 535 14.84 21.04 -18.64
CA GLU A 535 13.98 22.19 -18.97
C GLU A 535 12.48 21.86 -19.05
N ARG A 536 12.11 20.60 -19.33
CA ARG A 536 10.69 20.21 -19.40
C ARG A 536 10.09 19.94 -18.02
N LEU A 537 10.90 19.65 -17.01
CA LEU A 537 10.38 19.25 -15.71
C LEU A 537 9.92 20.47 -14.90
N VAL A 538 8.68 20.43 -14.43
CA VAL A 538 8.07 21.50 -13.63
C VAL A 538 7.71 20.96 -12.25
N TRP A 539 8.39 21.48 -11.23
CA TRP A 539 8.11 21.15 -9.82
C TRP A 539 7.20 22.19 -9.18
N LEU A 540 6.02 21.75 -8.75
CA LEU A 540 5.04 22.63 -8.13
C LEU A 540 5.31 22.80 -6.63
N ARG A 541 5.22 24.04 -6.15
CA ARG A 541 5.25 24.39 -4.71
C ARG A 541 3.88 24.86 -4.21
N GLN A 542 2.92 25.05 -5.13
CA GLN A 542 1.53 25.35 -4.85
C GLN A 542 0.66 24.47 -5.75
N ALA A 543 -0.52 24.09 -5.26
CA ALA A 543 -1.47 23.34 -6.08
C ALA A 543 -1.79 24.11 -7.36
N LEU A 544 -1.89 23.40 -8.48
CA LEU A 544 -2.17 24.00 -9.77
C LEU A 544 -3.40 23.35 -10.39
N GLN A 545 -4.43 24.15 -10.65
CA GLN A 545 -5.56 23.74 -11.47
C GLN A 545 -5.19 23.88 -12.95
N THR A 546 -4.91 22.76 -13.62
CA THR A 546 -4.42 22.76 -15.01
C THR A 546 -5.53 22.65 -16.04
N GLY A 547 -6.69 22.10 -15.66
CA GLY A 547 -7.71 21.63 -16.61
C GLY A 547 -7.53 20.14 -16.95
N PRO A 548 -8.06 19.65 -18.08
CA PRO A 548 -8.11 18.22 -18.38
C PRO A 548 -6.69 17.64 -18.56
N LEU A 549 -6.34 16.66 -17.74
CA LEU A 549 -5.12 15.86 -17.86
C LEU A 549 -5.44 14.56 -18.61
N LYS A 550 -4.53 14.09 -19.45
CA LYS A 550 -4.75 12.91 -20.31
C LYS A 550 -3.98 11.70 -19.84
N ALA A 551 -2.69 11.83 -19.54
CA ALA A 551 -1.89 10.69 -19.11
C ALA A 551 -0.77 11.09 -18.16
N GLY A 552 -0.31 10.12 -17.39
CA GLY A 552 0.91 10.26 -16.62
C GLY A 552 1.71 8.98 -16.54
N LEU A 553 2.98 9.15 -16.17
CA LEU A 553 3.92 8.07 -15.93
C LEU A 553 4.19 7.94 -14.44
N VAL A 554 4.16 6.71 -13.94
CA VAL A 554 4.67 6.35 -12.62
C VAL A 554 5.99 5.61 -12.81
N THR A 555 7.02 6.08 -12.13
CA THR A 555 8.30 5.36 -12.03
C THR A 555 8.53 4.91 -10.59
N SER A 556 9.05 3.70 -10.43
CA SER A 556 9.46 3.16 -9.12
C SER A 556 10.79 2.42 -9.23
N LEU A 557 11.74 2.80 -8.38
CA LEU A 557 13.13 2.32 -8.44
C LEU A 557 13.47 1.58 -7.15
N GLY A 558 13.56 0.26 -7.22
CA GLY A 558 13.84 -0.64 -6.10
C GLY A 558 15.31 -1.06 -6.02
N PHE A 559 15.75 -1.36 -4.79
CA PHE A 559 17.03 -2.02 -4.55
C PHE A 559 17.13 -3.33 -5.33
N GLY A 560 18.35 -3.70 -5.71
CA GLY A 560 18.58 -4.89 -6.54
C GLY A 560 18.32 -4.64 -8.02
N HIS A 561 18.41 -3.38 -8.46
CA HIS A 561 18.25 -2.97 -9.86
C HIS A 561 16.89 -3.36 -10.44
N VAL A 562 15.81 -2.96 -9.76
CA VAL A 562 14.44 -3.15 -10.27
C VAL A 562 13.81 -1.79 -10.55
N SER A 563 13.73 -1.44 -11.83
CA SER A 563 13.19 -0.17 -12.31
C SER A 563 11.88 -0.44 -13.04
N ALA A 564 10.74 0.01 -12.49
CA ALA A 564 9.42 -0.17 -13.07
C ALA A 564 8.85 1.14 -13.62
N LEU A 565 8.17 1.07 -14.76
CA LEU A 565 7.47 2.18 -15.41
C LEU A 565 6.04 1.76 -15.76
N VAL A 566 5.06 2.55 -15.30
CA VAL A 566 3.63 2.35 -15.59
C VAL A 566 3.07 3.62 -16.21
N ALA A 567 2.40 3.50 -17.35
CA ALA A 567 1.65 4.60 -17.97
C ALA A 567 0.15 4.42 -17.70
N ILE A 568 -0.45 5.42 -17.07
CA ILE A 568 -1.89 5.45 -16.76
C ILE A 568 -2.51 6.61 -17.51
N THR A 569 -3.65 6.36 -18.15
CA THR A 569 -4.41 7.38 -18.88
C THR A 569 -5.74 7.66 -18.20
N HIS A 570 -6.29 8.82 -18.49
CA HIS A 570 -7.60 9.27 -18.03
C HIS A 570 -8.69 8.26 -18.43
N PRO A 571 -9.72 8.04 -17.59
CA PRO A 571 -10.86 7.16 -17.90
C PRO A 571 -11.62 7.49 -19.20
N GLY A 572 -11.44 8.71 -19.69
CA GLY A 572 -11.96 9.17 -20.99
C GLY A 572 -11.51 8.31 -22.17
N ALA A 573 -10.33 7.67 -22.08
CA ALA A 573 -9.86 6.71 -23.08
C ALA A 573 -10.82 5.52 -23.21
N PHE A 574 -11.24 4.95 -22.08
CA PHE A 574 -12.21 3.85 -22.06
C PHE A 574 -13.57 4.31 -22.58
N ALA A 575 -14.05 5.47 -22.12
CA ALA A 575 -15.32 6.03 -22.59
C ALA A 575 -15.33 6.21 -24.12
N ALA A 576 -14.22 6.70 -24.69
CA ALA A 576 -14.06 6.92 -26.12
C ALA A 576 -14.06 5.63 -26.95
N ALA A 577 -13.57 4.53 -26.38
CA ALA A 577 -13.56 3.21 -27.00
C ALA A 577 -14.95 2.56 -27.08
N LEU A 578 -15.89 2.98 -26.23
CA LEU A 578 -17.26 2.48 -26.27
C LEU A 578 -18.01 3.03 -27.49
N PRO A 579 -18.85 2.21 -28.15
CA PRO A 579 -19.84 2.69 -29.10
C PRO A 579 -20.73 3.77 -28.46
N GLU A 580 -21.08 4.81 -29.20
CA GLU A 580 -21.84 5.96 -28.70
C GLU A 580 -23.10 5.54 -27.92
N ALA A 581 -23.84 4.54 -28.45
CA ALA A 581 -25.04 4.01 -27.80
C ALA A 581 -24.78 3.35 -26.43
N LYS A 582 -23.63 2.71 -26.23
CA LYS A 582 -23.28 2.04 -24.95
C LYS A 582 -22.61 3.01 -23.96
N ARG A 583 -22.00 4.09 -24.45
CA ARG A 583 -21.25 5.05 -23.62
C ARG A 583 -22.15 5.73 -22.58
N ALA A 584 -23.35 6.15 -22.98
CA ALA A 584 -24.29 6.81 -22.07
C ALA A 584 -24.77 5.87 -20.95
N ASP A 585 -25.10 4.63 -21.30
CA ASP A 585 -25.53 3.60 -20.34
C ASP A 585 -24.40 3.25 -19.35
N TRP A 586 -23.18 3.07 -19.85
CA TRP A 586 -22.01 2.83 -19.00
C TRP A 586 -21.73 4.01 -18.05
N LEU A 587 -21.76 5.26 -18.54
CA LEU A 587 -21.54 6.44 -17.70
C LEU A 587 -22.57 6.54 -16.57
N ALA A 588 -23.84 6.26 -16.87
CA ALA A 588 -24.91 6.26 -15.87
C ALA A 588 -24.69 5.14 -14.83
N ALA A 589 -24.42 3.91 -15.28
CA ALA A 589 -24.18 2.77 -14.40
C ALA A 589 -22.94 2.96 -13.52
N ALA A 590 -21.81 3.38 -14.09
CA ALA A 590 -20.58 3.65 -13.38
C ALA A 590 -20.74 4.75 -12.32
N SER A 591 -21.45 5.84 -12.67
CA SER A 591 -21.72 6.92 -11.72
C SER A 591 -22.63 6.46 -10.58
N GLN A 592 -23.67 5.68 -10.89
CA GLN A 592 -24.55 5.13 -9.86
C GLN A 592 -23.79 4.22 -8.89
N ARG A 593 -22.87 3.37 -9.38
CA ARG A 593 -22.03 2.53 -8.53
C ARG A 593 -21.15 3.34 -7.57
N LEU A 594 -20.56 4.45 -8.05
CA LEU A 594 -19.77 5.33 -7.18
C LEU A 594 -20.63 5.92 -6.05
N ILE A 595 -21.87 6.32 -6.36
CA ILE A 595 -22.85 6.78 -5.36
C ILE A 595 -23.18 5.66 -4.37
N ASP A 596 -23.51 4.47 -4.87
CA ASP A 596 -23.86 3.32 -4.04
C ASP A 596 -22.69 2.91 -3.13
N GLY A 597 -21.45 2.99 -3.63
CA GLY A 597 -20.24 2.73 -2.87
C GLY A 597 -20.03 3.71 -1.72
N GLN A 598 -20.20 5.01 -1.97
CA GLN A 598 -20.14 6.03 -0.92
C GLN A 598 -21.27 5.86 0.12
N ALA A 599 -22.49 5.54 -0.34
CA ALA A 599 -23.60 5.24 0.56
C ALA A 599 -23.31 4.01 1.42
N ARG A 600 -22.69 2.97 0.85
CA ARG A 600 -22.30 1.75 1.56
C ARG A 600 -21.26 1.98 2.63
N LEU A 601 -20.26 2.83 2.36
CA LEU A 601 -19.25 3.22 3.34
C LEU A 601 -19.88 3.99 4.50
N LEU A 602 -20.73 4.99 4.19
CA LEU A 602 -21.46 5.76 5.20
C LEU A 602 -22.38 4.89 6.06
N ASP A 603 -23.05 3.92 5.46
CA ASP A 603 -23.89 2.97 6.20
C ASP A 603 -23.04 2.18 7.23
N GLY A 604 -21.88 1.65 6.79
CA GLY A 604 -20.96 0.95 7.69
C GLY A 604 -20.38 1.82 8.81
N MET A 605 -20.08 3.10 8.51
CA MET A 605 -19.63 4.07 9.51
C MET A 605 -20.72 4.36 10.55
N HIS A 606 -21.99 4.37 10.15
CA HIS A 606 -23.14 4.67 11.01
C HIS A 606 -23.81 3.41 11.59
N GLY A 607 -23.04 2.33 11.80
CA GLY A 607 -23.52 1.12 12.48
C GLY A 607 -24.50 0.27 11.67
N GLY A 608 -24.55 0.48 10.34
CA GLY A 608 -25.26 -0.39 9.40
C GLY A 608 -24.52 -1.71 9.14
N ASP A 609 -24.63 -2.25 7.93
CA ASP A 609 -24.06 -3.56 7.62
C ASP A 609 -22.52 -3.53 7.68
N GLN A 610 -21.90 -4.59 8.23
CA GLN A 610 -20.45 -4.69 8.32
C GLN A 610 -19.78 -4.62 6.94
N LEU A 611 -18.80 -3.73 6.78
CA LEU A 611 -18.08 -3.50 5.51
C LEU A 611 -17.36 -4.77 5.02
N PHE A 612 -16.92 -5.61 5.95
CA PHE A 612 -16.42 -6.95 5.71
C PHE A 612 -17.20 -7.98 6.53
N ALA A 613 -17.60 -9.05 5.85
CA ALA A 613 -18.16 -10.24 6.47
C ALA A 613 -17.41 -11.47 5.96
N LYS A 614 -17.06 -12.38 6.88
CA LYS A 614 -16.38 -13.62 6.54
C LYS A 614 -17.29 -14.51 5.69
N VAL A 615 -16.71 -15.10 4.65
CA VAL A 615 -17.42 -16.03 3.77
C VAL A 615 -17.23 -17.46 4.29
N ASP A 616 -18.34 -18.15 4.53
CA ASP A 616 -18.32 -19.54 4.99
C ASP A 616 -18.13 -20.53 3.84
N ASN A 617 -17.51 -21.67 4.17
CA ASN A 617 -17.44 -22.88 3.33
C ASN A 617 -17.00 -22.64 1.87
N ARG A 618 -16.16 -21.63 1.61
CA ARG A 618 -15.71 -21.25 0.26
C ARG A 618 -16.87 -21.03 -0.73
N ARG A 619 -18.02 -20.55 -0.24
CA ARG A 619 -19.27 -20.34 -1.01
C ARG A 619 -19.95 -21.61 -1.51
N PHE A 620 -19.74 -22.74 -0.84
CA PHE A 620 -20.47 -23.99 -1.12
C PHE A 620 -21.47 -24.31 -0.01
N VAL A 621 -22.48 -25.10 -0.37
CA VAL A 621 -23.50 -25.63 0.55
C VAL A 621 -23.35 -27.15 0.65
N GLY A 622 -23.41 -27.68 1.87
CA GLY A 622 -23.31 -29.12 2.13
C GLY A 622 -22.28 -29.45 3.21
N ASP A 623 -22.07 -30.74 3.43
CA ASP A 623 -20.99 -31.23 4.30
C ASP A 623 -19.61 -31.17 3.62
N ALA A 624 -18.55 -31.52 4.34
CA ALA A 624 -17.18 -31.43 3.82
C ALA A 624 -16.92 -32.31 2.58
N ALA A 625 -17.58 -33.47 2.46
CA ALA A 625 -17.41 -34.36 1.31
C ALA A 625 -18.16 -33.83 0.08
N GLU A 626 -19.39 -33.35 0.29
CA GLU A 626 -20.20 -32.69 -0.73
C GLU A 626 -19.51 -31.44 -1.27
N ILE A 627 -19.00 -30.57 -0.39
CA ILE A 627 -18.25 -29.37 -0.76
C ILE A 627 -17.04 -29.72 -1.63
N LYS A 628 -16.25 -30.73 -1.23
CA LYS A 628 -15.06 -31.13 -1.99
C LYS A 628 -15.42 -31.63 -3.40
N GLN A 629 -16.53 -32.35 -3.54
CA GLN A 629 -16.99 -32.85 -4.82
C GLN A 629 -17.56 -31.71 -5.70
N ALA A 630 -18.33 -30.80 -5.12
CA ALA A 630 -18.87 -29.62 -5.80
C ALA A 630 -17.75 -28.68 -6.27
N GLU A 631 -16.74 -28.46 -5.43
CA GLU A 631 -15.55 -27.67 -5.77
C GLU A 631 -14.79 -28.26 -6.94
N LYS A 632 -14.58 -29.59 -6.95
CA LYS A 632 -13.97 -30.28 -8.10
C LYS A 632 -14.79 -30.06 -9.38
N GLN A 633 -16.12 -30.16 -9.31
CA GLN A 633 -16.99 -29.97 -10.47
C GLN A 633 -16.93 -28.54 -10.99
N MET A 634 -17.04 -27.56 -10.09
CA MET A 634 -16.90 -26.14 -10.41
C MET A 634 -15.59 -25.85 -11.14
N LEU A 635 -14.46 -26.36 -10.62
CA LEU A 635 -13.14 -26.11 -11.21
C LEU A 635 -12.94 -26.70 -12.61
N LEU A 636 -13.72 -27.72 -12.98
CA LEU A 636 -13.62 -28.40 -14.27
C LEU A 636 -14.66 -27.90 -15.28
N ASP A 637 -15.64 -27.10 -14.84
CA ASP A 637 -16.69 -26.54 -15.68
C ASP A 637 -16.32 -25.12 -16.13
N PRO A 638 -16.01 -24.88 -17.42
CA PRO A 638 -15.63 -23.55 -17.90
C PRO A 638 -16.74 -22.50 -17.74
N GLU A 639 -17.99 -22.93 -17.65
CA GLU A 639 -19.16 -22.07 -17.48
C GLU A 639 -19.53 -21.85 -16.02
N ALA A 640 -18.81 -22.46 -15.07
CA ALA A 640 -19.11 -22.27 -13.66
C ALA A 640 -18.93 -20.80 -13.24
N ARG A 641 -19.98 -20.26 -12.62
CA ARG A 641 -20.04 -18.91 -12.08
C ARG A 641 -20.70 -18.96 -10.71
N LEU A 642 -20.47 -17.93 -9.92
CA LEU A 642 -21.23 -17.71 -8.70
C LEU A 642 -22.68 -17.37 -9.07
N ASN A 643 -23.67 -17.92 -8.36
CA ASN A 643 -25.07 -17.63 -8.62
C ASN A 643 -25.53 -16.32 -7.91
N SER A 644 -26.81 -15.99 -8.08
CA SER A 644 -27.43 -14.81 -7.45
C SER A 644 -27.49 -14.88 -5.92
N THR A 645 -27.51 -16.09 -5.34
CA THR A 645 -27.49 -16.28 -3.87
C THR A 645 -26.08 -16.24 -3.28
N GLY A 646 -25.05 -16.13 -4.12
CA GLY A 646 -23.66 -16.00 -3.68
C GLY A 646 -22.97 -17.33 -3.38
N SER A 647 -23.49 -18.45 -3.92
CA SER A 647 -22.92 -19.79 -3.83
C SER A 647 -22.58 -20.38 -5.19
N TYR A 648 -21.71 -21.39 -5.21
CA TYR A 648 -21.52 -22.26 -6.37
C TYR A 648 -22.52 -23.43 -6.26
N GLU A 649 -23.38 -23.61 -7.27
CA GLU A 649 -24.33 -24.74 -7.28
C GLU A 649 -23.59 -26.07 -7.46
N GLN A 650 -24.16 -27.13 -6.89
CA GLN A 650 -23.82 -28.49 -7.31
C GLN A 650 -24.36 -28.65 -8.73
N ALA A 651 -23.49 -28.83 -9.72
CA ALA A 651 -23.94 -29.22 -11.05
C ALA A 651 -24.86 -30.44 -10.90
N PRO A 652 -26.06 -30.48 -11.52
CA PRO A 652 -26.90 -31.66 -11.44
C PRO A 652 -26.06 -32.83 -11.96
N VAL A 653 -25.90 -33.86 -11.12
CA VAL A 653 -25.18 -35.09 -11.47
C VAL A 653 -25.82 -35.63 -12.74
N ARG A 654 -25.15 -35.44 -13.88
CA ARG A 654 -25.60 -35.97 -15.18
C ARG A 654 -25.34 -37.45 -15.28
#